data_AF-A0A3M1Q451-F1
#
_entry.id   AF-A0A3M1Q451-F1
#
_cell.length_a   1.000
_cell.length_b   1.000
_cell.length_c   1.000
_cell.angle_alpha   90.00
_cell.angle_beta   90.00
_cell.angle_gamma   90.00
#
_symmetry.space_group_name_H-M   'P 1'
#
loop_
_entity.id
_entity.type
_entity.pdbx_description
1 polymer ?
#
loop_
_entity_poly.entity_id
_entity_poly.type
_entity_poly.pdbx_seq_one_letter_code
_entity_poly.pdbx_strand_id
1 'polypeptide(L)'
;MRPVSARRRFRPGRVLLVAWLALLALSHATTRTRPASPPLPDGWSRSPVPAYDRDGRPHGRLGLAWRRIPAADPAPGRLPVLLLHGAPGRGRDLEPLGRQLAARHPVLLVDLPGFGASERDPADLSWRAQARAVVALLDRLDVGRVHVVGFSMGGGVALELTDLVPQRVASLTMLSAIGVEELELFGEHRVNHAVHALQLAVIRAARWLVPHFGLLDHGPVDVGYARNFVESDQRRLRPLLARLDVPALIVHGARDFLVPVAAAREHHRIVPQSRLVVLPDEGHFTVFTDPARVAVPIEAFLADVEHGRAPRRADAAPAALAAAARPFDPATVPPLAGPGLALVLLLLAAATLASEDMTCVAAGLLVAAGRLPFVPATAACLVGIFAGDVGLFLVGRSAGRAALARWPLRRVVDADRLARACRWFERRGPWLILASRFMPGMRLPTYLAAGVVGTSVVRFAGWFLVAALAWTPMLVGVAAIVGRPVLRLAGPAGIAGLGAAVVALALALRVALLAATHRGRRRLVGAWRRWTRWEFWPPWLFYPPIVLHVLRLGVRHCGLTVFTLANPGWPAGGFVGERKHEILAALARAGAPVAPWVLLRVTEPAAQRIGRALAAAGRWGGLPVVLKPDAGQRGDGVRIVRDERTLRELVGAARRDLLVQQFVPGVEFGIFWIRRPGAERGEIFSLTEKRLPEVVGDGRRTLEELILDDERAVAIWRLYVGLAGARAADVPAPGERVQLAELGTHCRGAVFLDGRELVTPVLEQTLDEIGRRLPGFFFGRYDVRAPSREALAARGEFVVIELNGVTSEATHVYDPRIGLREAWRTLRRQWALAFEIGAAQRAQGHRPATLRELAALVREFGRERRGRDG
;
A
#
# COMPACT_ATOMS: atom_id res chain seq x y z
N MET A 1 -8.77 13.65 52.84
CA MET A 1 -8.54 14.89 52.04
C MET A 1 -9.87 15.30 51.40
N ARG A 2 -10.34 16.53 51.68
CA ARG A 2 -11.61 17.09 51.17
C ARG A 2 -11.63 17.20 49.62
N PRO A 3 -12.79 17.08 48.95
CA PRO A 3 -12.89 17.27 47.51
C PRO A 3 -12.75 18.77 47.19
N VAL A 4 -11.76 19.08 46.35
CA VAL A 4 -11.55 20.44 45.81
C VAL A 4 -12.72 20.78 44.88
N SER A 5 -13.35 21.91 45.16
CA SER A 5 -14.44 22.48 44.37
C SER A 5 -14.05 22.67 42.92
N ALA A 6 -14.88 22.15 42.00
CA ALA A 6 -14.77 22.37 40.58
C ALA A 6 -15.15 23.82 40.24
N ARG A 7 -14.22 24.77 40.45
CA ARG A 7 -14.30 26.09 39.81
C ARG A 7 -14.35 25.84 38.30
N ARG A 8 -15.48 26.17 37.66
CA ARG A 8 -15.62 26.23 36.19
C ARG A 8 -14.55 27.19 35.67
N ARG A 9 -13.37 26.68 35.34
CA ARG A 9 -12.35 27.42 34.59
C ARG A 9 -13.00 27.83 33.28
N PHE A 10 -13.22 29.12 33.10
CA PHE A 10 -13.49 29.75 31.82
C PHE A 10 -12.52 29.13 30.80
N ARG A 11 -13.05 28.51 29.75
CA ARG A 11 -12.23 27.91 28.69
C ARG A 11 -12.17 28.90 27.53
N PRO A 12 -11.20 29.83 27.50
CA PRO A 12 -11.12 30.87 26.47
C PRO A 12 -11.20 30.30 25.05
N GLY A 13 -10.69 29.09 24.82
CA GLY A 13 -10.77 28.41 23.52
C GLY A 13 -12.19 28.10 23.02
N ARG A 14 -13.19 27.92 23.89
CA ARG A 14 -14.59 27.72 23.44
C ARG A 14 -15.22 29.03 22.96
N VAL A 15 -14.93 30.14 23.64
CA VAL A 15 -15.41 31.47 23.26
C VAL A 15 -14.79 31.89 21.93
N LEU A 16 -13.47 31.69 21.78
CA LEU A 16 -12.74 31.96 20.53
C LEU A 16 -13.27 31.14 19.35
N LEU A 17 -13.57 29.85 19.55
CA LEU A 17 -14.15 29.01 18.51
C LEU A 17 -15.54 29.47 18.08
N VAL A 18 -16.41 29.80 19.05
CA VAL A 18 -17.76 30.31 18.77
C VAL A 18 -17.69 31.66 18.05
N ALA A 19 -16.81 32.57 18.49
CA ALA A 19 -16.60 33.85 17.83
C ALA A 19 -16.07 33.68 16.40
N TRP A 20 -15.10 32.79 16.18
CA TRP A 20 -14.58 32.49 14.84
C TRP A 20 -15.66 31.89 13.92
N LEU A 21 -16.46 30.92 14.41
CA LEU A 21 -17.57 30.34 13.65
C LEU A 21 -18.64 31.40 13.28
N ALA A 22 -18.95 32.30 14.21
CA ALA A 22 -19.89 33.40 13.95
C ALA A 22 -19.35 34.38 12.89
N LEU A 23 -18.08 34.77 13.00
CA LEU A 23 -17.41 35.61 12.00
C LEU A 23 -17.36 34.92 10.63
N LEU A 24 -17.11 33.61 10.60
CA LEU A 24 -17.07 32.83 9.38
C LEU A 24 -18.45 32.76 8.71
N ALA A 25 -19.51 32.51 9.48
CA ALA A 25 -20.88 32.50 8.99
C ALA A 25 -21.30 33.87 8.44
N LEU A 26 -20.95 34.95 9.14
CA LEU A 26 -21.21 36.32 8.68
C LEU A 26 -20.42 36.64 7.40
N SER A 27 -19.16 36.24 7.32
CA SER A 27 -18.34 36.35 6.11
C SER A 27 -19.02 35.65 4.92
N HIS A 28 -19.42 34.39 5.06
CA HIS A 28 -20.12 33.66 3.98
C HIS A 28 -21.46 34.32 3.59
N ALA A 29 -22.24 34.80 4.56
CA ALA A 29 -23.48 35.52 4.28
C ALA A 29 -23.22 36.81 3.47
N THR A 30 -22.21 37.61 3.84
CA THR A 30 -21.84 38.83 3.11
C THR A 30 -21.30 38.56 1.71
N THR A 31 -20.62 37.43 1.48
CA THR A 31 -20.13 37.07 0.13
C THR A 31 -21.24 36.66 -0.82
N ARG A 32 -22.33 36.05 -0.32
CA ARG A 32 -23.48 35.65 -1.15
C ARG A 32 -24.31 36.82 -1.65
N THR A 33 -24.30 37.94 -0.94
CA THR A 33 -25.07 39.14 -1.30
C THR A 33 -24.30 40.13 -2.16
N ARG A 34 -23.01 39.89 -2.41
CA ARG A 34 -22.19 40.75 -3.27
C ARG A 34 -22.39 40.43 -4.75
N PRO A 35 -22.33 41.44 -5.65
CA PRO A 35 -22.37 41.21 -7.08
C PRO A 35 -21.19 40.34 -7.52
N ALA A 36 -21.45 39.42 -8.46
CA ALA A 36 -20.46 38.44 -8.93
C ALA A 36 -19.26 39.06 -9.67
N SER A 37 -19.38 40.30 -10.14
CA SER A 37 -18.32 41.02 -10.86
C SER A 37 -18.01 42.35 -10.17
N PRO A 38 -16.73 42.74 -10.06
CA PRO A 38 -16.34 44.06 -9.56
C PRO A 38 -16.96 45.21 -10.39
N PRO A 39 -17.06 46.42 -9.83
CA PRO A 39 -17.46 47.61 -10.59
C PRO A 39 -16.49 47.87 -11.75
N LEU A 40 -17.01 48.41 -12.85
CA LEU A 40 -16.20 48.79 -14.01
C LEU A 40 -15.35 50.03 -13.68
N PRO A 41 -14.06 50.06 -14.07
CA PRO A 41 -13.27 51.27 -14.04
C PRO A 41 -13.78 52.30 -15.06
N ASP A 42 -13.43 53.57 -14.86
CA ASP A 42 -13.79 54.64 -15.79
C ASP A 42 -13.25 54.38 -17.21
N GLY A 43 -14.10 54.59 -18.21
CA GLY A 43 -13.77 54.34 -19.62
C GLY A 43 -13.74 52.87 -20.04
N TRP A 44 -14.09 51.93 -19.15
CA TRP A 44 -14.24 50.51 -19.48
C TRP A 44 -15.69 50.17 -19.78
N SER A 45 -15.89 49.22 -20.68
CA SER A 45 -17.18 48.64 -21.05
C SER A 45 -17.21 47.17 -20.70
N ARG A 46 -18.40 46.62 -20.41
CA ARG A 46 -18.62 45.17 -20.27
C ARG A 46 -19.52 44.69 -21.40
N SER A 47 -19.14 43.61 -22.05
CA SER A 47 -19.92 43.01 -23.14
C SER A 47 -20.19 41.53 -22.87
N PRO A 48 -21.43 41.06 -23.07
CA PRO A 48 -21.77 39.66 -22.87
C PRO A 48 -21.30 38.81 -24.07
N VAL A 49 -20.33 37.94 -23.84
CA VAL A 49 -19.78 36.98 -24.83
C VAL A 49 -20.17 35.55 -24.44
N PRO A 50 -20.17 34.57 -25.36
CA PRO A 50 -20.38 33.17 -25.00
C PRO A 50 -19.32 32.69 -24.00
N ALA A 51 -19.78 32.00 -22.96
CA ALA A 51 -18.90 31.20 -22.11
C ALA A 51 -18.79 29.78 -22.69
N TYR A 52 -17.77 29.02 -22.29
CA TYR A 52 -17.52 27.68 -22.82
C TYR A 52 -17.34 26.68 -21.68
N ASP A 53 -17.75 25.43 -21.90
CA ASP A 53 -17.38 24.30 -21.06
C ASP A 53 -16.00 23.73 -21.45
N ARG A 54 -15.54 22.72 -20.71
CA ARG A 54 -14.24 22.06 -20.95
C ARG A 54 -14.15 21.31 -22.27
N ASP A 55 -15.28 20.89 -22.84
CA ASP A 55 -15.33 20.27 -24.17
C ASP A 55 -15.32 21.34 -25.27
N GLY A 56 -15.41 22.62 -24.89
CA GLY A 56 -15.44 23.77 -25.78
C GLY A 56 -16.80 24.06 -26.38
N ARG A 57 -17.88 23.54 -25.80
CA ARG A 57 -19.25 23.87 -26.20
C ARG A 57 -19.69 25.16 -25.51
N PRO A 58 -20.49 26.01 -26.17
CA PRO A 58 -21.07 27.19 -25.52
C PRO A 58 -21.88 26.81 -24.27
N HIS A 59 -21.61 27.46 -23.15
CA HIS A 59 -22.22 27.22 -21.86
C HIS A 59 -22.60 28.54 -21.18
N GLY A 60 -23.70 29.14 -21.60
CA GLY A 60 -24.17 30.44 -21.09
C GLY A 60 -23.38 31.62 -21.67
N ARG A 61 -23.45 32.76 -20.98
CA ARG A 61 -22.77 34.00 -21.36
C ARG A 61 -21.94 34.48 -20.19
N LEU A 62 -20.76 35.04 -20.47
CA LEU A 62 -19.95 35.75 -19.48
C LEU A 62 -19.80 37.22 -19.84
N GLY A 63 -19.72 38.06 -18.81
CA GLY A 63 -19.42 39.48 -18.96
C GLY A 63 -17.92 39.74 -19.10
N LEU A 64 -17.45 40.12 -20.29
CA LEU A 64 -16.05 40.45 -20.54
C LEU A 64 -15.85 41.97 -20.52
N ALA A 65 -14.96 42.45 -19.66
CA ALA A 65 -14.61 43.86 -19.55
C ALA A 65 -13.47 44.23 -20.51
N TRP A 66 -13.60 45.38 -21.16
CA TRP A 66 -12.66 45.86 -22.17
C TRP A 66 -12.63 47.39 -22.24
N ARG A 67 -11.58 47.93 -22.84
CA ARG A 67 -11.42 49.36 -23.13
C ARG A 67 -10.74 49.56 -24.48
N ARG A 68 -11.27 50.49 -25.28
CA ARG A 68 -10.64 50.95 -26.51
C ARG A 68 -9.95 52.30 -26.28
N ILE A 69 -8.70 52.43 -26.71
CA ILE A 69 -7.96 53.68 -26.78
C ILE A 69 -7.83 54.04 -28.26
N PRO A 70 -8.38 55.18 -28.73
CA PRO A 70 -8.24 55.58 -30.12
C PRO A 70 -6.79 55.93 -30.45
N ALA A 71 -6.41 55.83 -31.73
CA ALA A 71 -5.11 56.29 -32.20
C ALA A 71 -5.04 57.82 -32.13
N ALA A 72 -3.92 58.37 -31.64
CA ALA A 72 -3.67 59.81 -31.62
C ALA A 72 -3.43 60.37 -33.04
N ASP A 73 -2.70 59.62 -33.87
CA ASP A 73 -2.48 59.91 -35.29
C ASP A 73 -3.09 58.80 -36.16
N PRO A 74 -4.40 58.87 -36.48
CA PRO A 74 -5.10 57.82 -37.20
C PRO A 74 -4.74 57.84 -38.70
N ALA A 75 -3.91 56.89 -39.13
CA ALA A 75 -3.67 56.63 -40.55
C ALA A 75 -4.63 55.55 -41.11
N PRO A 76 -5.15 55.70 -42.34
CA PRO A 76 -5.97 54.67 -42.99
C PRO A 76 -5.23 53.32 -43.06
N GLY A 77 -5.94 52.23 -42.74
CA GLY A 77 -5.40 50.87 -42.83
C GLY A 77 -4.58 50.38 -41.64
N ARG A 78 -4.36 51.21 -40.60
CA ARG A 78 -3.68 50.78 -39.35
C ARG A 78 -4.52 49.76 -38.59
N LEU A 79 -3.94 48.60 -38.30
CA LEU A 79 -4.65 47.54 -37.58
C LEU A 79 -4.63 47.81 -36.07
N PRO A 80 -5.73 47.50 -35.35
CA PRO A 80 -5.78 47.62 -33.90
C PRO A 80 -4.83 46.66 -33.20
N VAL A 81 -4.28 47.09 -32.07
CA VAL A 81 -3.44 46.27 -31.18
C VAL A 81 -4.29 45.73 -30.02
N LEU A 82 -4.42 44.41 -29.93
CA LEU A 82 -5.04 43.71 -28.82
C LEU A 82 -3.99 43.41 -27.74
N LEU A 83 -4.19 43.94 -26.54
CA LEU A 83 -3.32 43.72 -25.39
C LEU A 83 -3.95 42.72 -24.41
N LEU A 84 -3.24 41.60 -24.18
CA LEU A 84 -3.66 40.54 -23.26
C LEU A 84 -2.73 40.52 -22.04
N HIS A 85 -3.30 40.73 -20.85
CA HIS A 85 -2.54 40.83 -19.60
C HIS A 85 -2.08 39.47 -19.05
N GLY A 86 -1.15 39.52 -18.10
CA GLY A 86 -0.66 38.37 -17.34
C GLY A 86 -1.45 38.11 -16.05
N ALA A 87 -1.19 36.99 -15.40
CA ALA A 87 -1.74 36.67 -14.08
C ALA A 87 -0.78 37.13 -12.97
N PRO A 88 -1.25 37.62 -11.80
CA PRO A 88 -2.65 37.87 -11.40
C PRO A 88 -3.21 39.24 -11.84
N GLY A 89 -2.59 39.88 -12.83
CA GLY A 89 -2.93 41.23 -13.28
C GLY A 89 -4.28 41.35 -13.98
N ARG A 90 -4.51 42.53 -14.55
CA ARG A 90 -5.72 42.92 -15.29
C ARG A 90 -5.32 43.80 -16.48
N GLY A 91 -6.20 43.96 -17.45
CA GLY A 91 -5.96 44.72 -18.66
C GLY A 91 -5.58 46.17 -18.38
N ARG A 92 -6.14 46.82 -17.35
CA ARG A 92 -5.74 48.18 -16.96
C ARG A 92 -4.25 48.32 -16.62
N ASP A 93 -3.62 47.24 -16.15
CA ASP A 93 -2.22 47.29 -15.76
C ASP A 93 -1.31 47.49 -16.99
N LEU A 94 -1.80 47.14 -18.19
CA LEU A 94 -1.15 47.40 -19.48
C LEU A 94 -1.53 48.76 -20.11
N GLU A 95 -2.35 49.57 -19.46
CA GLU A 95 -2.77 50.86 -20.01
C GLU A 95 -1.61 51.83 -20.32
N PRO A 96 -0.54 51.93 -19.50
CA PRO A 96 0.63 52.74 -19.84
C PRO A 96 1.30 52.33 -21.16
N LEU A 97 1.46 51.02 -21.40
CA LEU A 97 1.94 50.50 -22.68
C LEU A 97 0.94 50.78 -23.81
N GLY A 98 -0.35 50.56 -23.54
CA GLY A 98 -1.42 50.84 -24.51
C GLY A 98 -1.45 52.30 -24.97
N ARG A 99 -1.18 53.26 -24.08
CA ARG A 99 -1.10 54.69 -24.45
C ARG A 99 0.09 55.02 -25.34
N GLN A 100 1.23 54.35 -25.16
CA GLN A 100 2.40 54.50 -26.06
C GLN A 100 2.04 54.02 -27.46
N LEU A 101 1.52 52.79 -27.57
CA LEU A 101 1.12 52.20 -28.85
C LEU A 101 -0.04 52.96 -29.52
N ALA A 102 -0.91 53.57 -28.71
CA ALA A 102 -1.99 54.44 -29.15
C ALA A 102 -1.52 55.72 -29.86
N ALA A 103 -0.22 56.04 -29.82
CA ALA A 103 0.32 57.11 -30.67
C ALA A 103 0.02 56.87 -32.16
N ARG A 104 0.01 55.60 -32.60
CA ARG A 104 -0.12 55.22 -34.03
C ARG A 104 -1.21 54.19 -34.34
N HIS A 105 -1.59 53.36 -33.37
CA HIS A 105 -2.54 52.27 -33.60
C HIS A 105 -3.71 52.35 -32.61
N PRO A 106 -4.96 52.06 -33.02
CA PRO A 106 -6.02 51.88 -32.05
C PRO A 106 -5.69 50.71 -31.11
N VAL A 107 -5.89 50.84 -29.80
CA VAL A 107 -5.57 49.79 -28.82
C VAL A 107 -6.82 49.24 -28.16
N LEU A 108 -6.91 47.92 -28.05
CA LEU A 108 -7.96 47.20 -27.33
C LEU A 108 -7.35 46.48 -26.11
N LEU A 109 -7.71 46.94 -24.92
CA LEU A 109 -7.37 46.32 -23.65
C LEU A 109 -8.54 45.42 -23.22
N VAL A 110 -8.24 44.23 -22.71
CA VAL A 110 -9.25 43.27 -22.25
C VAL A 110 -8.86 42.76 -20.87
N ASP A 111 -9.81 42.68 -19.94
CA ASP A 111 -9.67 41.89 -18.72
C ASP A 111 -10.07 40.45 -19.06
N LEU A 112 -9.14 39.51 -18.97
CA LEU A 112 -9.39 38.10 -19.29
C LEU A 112 -10.41 37.50 -18.31
N PRO A 113 -11.18 36.46 -18.72
CA PRO A 113 -12.10 35.77 -17.80
C PRO A 113 -11.38 35.31 -16.52
N GLY A 114 -12.02 35.50 -15.36
CA GLY A 114 -11.40 35.24 -14.06
C GLY A 114 -10.66 36.44 -13.45
N PHE A 115 -10.42 37.51 -14.22
CA PHE A 115 -9.60 38.65 -13.81
C PHE A 115 -10.31 40.01 -13.90
N GLY A 116 -9.74 41.01 -13.24
CA GLY A 116 -10.19 42.40 -13.34
C GLY A 116 -11.69 42.60 -13.09
N ALA A 117 -12.34 43.35 -13.97
CA ALA A 117 -13.78 43.60 -13.97
C ALA A 117 -14.57 42.64 -14.88
N SER A 118 -13.91 41.60 -15.41
CA SER A 118 -14.60 40.49 -16.09
C SER A 118 -15.20 39.51 -15.09
N GLU A 119 -16.08 38.65 -15.57
CA GLU A 119 -16.71 37.61 -14.77
C GLU A 119 -15.67 36.66 -14.14
N ARG A 120 -15.82 36.39 -12.83
CA ARG A 120 -14.77 35.76 -12.01
C ARG A 120 -14.84 34.23 -11.93
N ASP A 121 -16.00 33.63 -12.18
CA ASP A 121 -16.19 32.18 -12.01
C ASP A 121 -16.91 31.51 -13.20
N PRO A 122 -16.41 31.64 -14.44
CA PRO A 122 -16.97 30.94 -15.58
C PRO A 122 -16.72 29.42 -15.51
N ALA A 123 -17.43 28.65 -16.33
CA ALA A 123 -17.37 27.19 -16.34
C ALA A 123 -15.96 26.63 -16.68
N ASP A 124 -15.27 27.25 -17.65
CA ASP A 124 -13.88 26.93 -18.00
C ASP A 124 -13.01 28.20 -18.01
N LEU A 125 -11.89 28.15 -17.29
CA LEU A 125 -10.87 29.20 -17.23
C LEU A 125 -9.57 28.82 -17.97
N SER A 126 -9.57 27.74 -18.76
CA SER A 126 -8.44 27.39 -19.62
C SER A 126 -8.04 28.54 -20.55
N TRP A 127 -6.75 28.70 -20.86
CA TRP A 127 -6.27 29.74 -21.78
C TRP A 127 -6.96 29.68 -23.15
N ARG A 128 -7.35 28.48 -23.61
CA ARG A 128 -8.13 28.29 -24.83
C ARG A 128 -9.57 28.82 -24.71
N ALA A 129 -10.24 28.61 -23.58
CA ALA A 129 -11.56 29.20 -23.33
C ALA A 129 -11.48 30.73 -23.25
N GLN A 130 -10.44 31.27 -22.60
CA GLN A 130 -10.17 32.71 -22.58
C GLN A 130 -9.96 33.27 -24.00
N ALA A 131 -9.18 32.58 -24.84
CA ALA A 131 -8.98 32.96 -26.23
C ALA A 131 -10.29 32.99 -27.03
N ARG A 132 -11.17 31.99 -26.87
CA ARG A 132 -12.50 31.98 -27.52
C ARG A 132 -13.38 33.15 -27.07
N ALA A 133 -13.35 33.51 -25.78
CA ALA A 133 -14.09 34.65 -25.27
C ALA A 133 -13.59 35.97 -25.89
N VAL A 134 -12.27 36.12 -26.07
CA VAL A 134 -11.67 37.27 -26.75
C VAL A 134 -12.04 37.31 -28.23
N VAL A 135 -12.03 36.18 -28.95
CA VAL A 135 -12.48 36.11 -30.36
C VAL A 135 -13.93 36.59 -30.48
N ALA A 136 -14.83 36.09 -29.62
CA ALA A 136 -16.23 36.52 -29.61
C ALA A 136 -16.41 38.01 -29.25
N LEU A 137 -15.51 38.58 -28.43
CA LEU A 137 -15.49 40.02 -28.20
C LEU A 137 -15.09 40.77 -29.47
N LEU A 138 -14.06 40.32 -30.19
CA LEU A 138 -13.65 40.97 -31.43
C LEU A 138 -14.77 40.94 -32.48
N ASP A 139 -15.53 39.84 -32.58
CA ASP A 139 -16.70 39.73 -33.46
C ASP A 139 -17.78 40.74 -33.07
N ARG A 140 -18.04 40.90 -31.77
CA ARG A 140 -19.03 41.85 -31.26
C ARG A 140 -18.63 43.31 -31.47
N LEU A 141 -17.33 43.60 -31.50
CA LEU A 141 -16.77 44.93 -31.74
C LEU A 141 -16.48 45.21 -33.22
N ASP A 142 -16.85 44.29 -34.10
CA ASP A 142 -16.61 44.34 -35.55
C ASP A 142 -15.14 44.60 -35.92
N VAL A 143 -14.20 43.95 -35.22
CA VAL A 143 -12.76 44.12 -35.43
C VAL A 143 -12.21 42.97 -36.28
N GLY A 144 -12.15 43.11 -37.60
CA GLY A 144 -11.75 42.02 -38.50
C GLY A 144 -10.36 41.40 -38.24
N ARG A 145 -9.32 42.22 -38.06
CA ARG A 145 -7.91 41.77 -37.94
C ARG A 145 -7.15 42.62 -36.93
N VAL A 146 -6.24 42.01 -36.16
CA VAL A 146 -5.50 42.65 -35.05
C VAL A 146 -4.02 42.29 -35.03
N HIS A 147 -3.19 43.15 -34.46
CA HIS A 147 -1.91 42.77 -33.88
C HIS A 147 -2.14 42.29 -32.45
N VAL A 148 -1.56 41.16 -32.04
CA VAL A 148 -1.78 40.59 -30.71
C VAL A 148 -0.51 40.72 -29.87
N VAL A 149 -0.61 41.31 -28.69
CA VAL A 149 0.49 41.38 -27.71
C VAL A 149 0.05 40.67 -26.44
N GLY A 150 0.71 39.56 -26.11
CA GLY A 150 0.46 38.79 -24.90
C GLY A 150 1.57 38.98 -23.88
N PHE A 151 1.24 39.49 -22.69
CA PHE A 151 2.17 39.61 -21.56
C PHE A 151 2.06 38.41 -20.61
N SER A 152 3.18 37.77 -20.27
CA SER A 152 3.21 36.67 -19.28
C SER A 152 2.20 35.56 -19.63
N MET A 153 1.26 35.22 -18.74
CA MET A 153 0.14 34.30 -19.02
C MET A 153 -0.65 34.66 -20.29
N GLY A 154 -0.81 35.96 -20.58
CA GLY A 154 -1.46 36.45 -21.79
C GLY A 154 -0.78 35.98 -23.08
N GLY A 155 0.50 35.59 -23.03
CA GLY A 155 1.19 34.92 -24.14
C GLY A 155 0.60 33.56 -24.49
N GLY A 156 0.24 32.75 -23.50
CA GLY A 156 -0.44 31.47 -23.71
C GLY A 156 -1.83 31.66 -24.33
N VAL A 157 -2.57 32.67 -23.87
CA VAL A 157 -3.87 33.04 -24.47
C VAL A 157 -3.69 33.55 -25.90
N ALA A 158 -2.66 34.34 -26.16
CA ALA A 158 -2.34 34.86 -27.50
C ALA A 158 -1.99 33.72 -28.49
N LEU A 159 -1.24 32.71 -28.04
CA LEU A 159 -0.94 31.52 -28.84
C LEU A 159 -2.19 30.70 -29.17
N GLU A 160 -3.05 30.46 -28.17
CA GLU A 160 -4.33 29.77 -28.39
C GLU A 160 -5.29 30.58 -29.28
N LEU A 161 -5.31 31.91 -29.18
CA LEU A 161 -6.07 32.79 -30.07
C LEU A 161 -5.55 32.69 -31.51
N THR A 162 -4.22 32.68 -31.67
CA THR A 162 -3.58 32.56 -33.00
C THR A 162 -3.83 31.19 -33.62
N ASP A 163 -3.98 30.12 -32.84
CA ASP A 163 -4.42 28.81 -33.31
C ASP A 163 -5.87 28.81 -33.81
N LEU A 164 -6.74 29.50 -33.07
CA LEU A 164 -8.18 29.52 -33.34
C LEU A 164 -8.52 30.35 -34.59
N VAL A 165 -7.84 31.49 -34.78
CA VAL A 165 -8.12 32.45 -35.85
C VAL A 165 -6.85 33.04 -36.49
N PRO A 166 -5.93 32.23 -37.04
CA PRO A 166 -4.65 32.71 -37.58
C PRO A 166 -4.81 33.80 -38.65
N GLN A 167 -5.85 33.71 -39.48
CA GLN A 167 -6.19 34.69 -40.52
C GLN A 167 -6.51 36.08 -39.98
N ARG A 168 -6.93 36.19 -38.71
CA ARG A 168 -7.27 37.44 -38.03
C ARG A 168 -6.09 38.03 -37.25
N VAL A 169 -4.98 37.31 -37.14
CA VAL A 169 -3.78 37.76 -36.45
C VAL A 169 -2.77 38.27 -37.48
N ALA A 170 -2.54 39.58 -37.49
CA ALA A 170 -1.55 40.20 -38.37
C ALA A 170 -0.12 39.94 -37.91
N SER A 171 0.10 39.97 -36.59
CA SER A 171 1.35 39.55 -35.95
C SER A 171 1.12 39.19 -34.49
N LEU A 172 2.07 38.43 -33.94
CA LEU A 172 2.09 38.02 -32.53
C LEU A 172 3.33 38.60 -31.82
N THR A 173 3.12 39.33 -30.74
CA THR A 173 4.18 39.73 -29.82
C THR A 173 4.06 38.95 -28.51
N MET A 174 5.09 38.19 -28.18
CA MET A 174 5.27 37.51 -26.90
C MET A 174 6.13 38.38 -25.97
N LEU A 175 5.50 39.02 -24.99
CA LEU A 175 6.16 39.92 -24.05
C LEU A 175 6.32 39.23 -22.69
N SER A 176 7.55 38.92 -22.29
CA SER A 176 7.84 38.18 -21.05
C SER A 176 6.92 36.96 -20.86
N ALA A 177 6.63 36.24 -21.95
CA ALA A 177 5.42 35.44 -22.09
C ALA A 177 5.62 33.95 -21.75
N ILE A 178 4.57 33.34 -21.19
CA ILE A 178 4.48 31.89 -21.02
C ILE A 178 4.34 31.23 -22.40
N GLY A 179 5.04 30.11 -22.60
CA GLY A 179 4.99 29.31 -23.83
C GLY A 179 5.36 27.86 -23.57
N VAL A 180 6.60 27.47 -23.87
CA VAL A 180 7.12 26.11 -23.59
C VAL A 180 7.03 25.75 -22.10
N GLU A 181 6.55 24.53 -21.80
CA GLU A 181 6.32 24.05 -20.42
C GLU A 181 7.63 23.72 -19.70
N GLU A 182 8.64 23.28 -20.44
CA GLU A 182 9.89 22.72 -19.91
C GLU A 182 10.73 23.76 -19.14
N LEU A 183 10.43 25.05 -19.36
CA LEU A 183 11.09 26.20 -18.75
C LEU A 183 10.17 26.97 -17.79
N GLU A 184 9.00 26.42 -17.46
CA GLU A 184 8.10 26.93 -16.43
C GLU A 184 8.14 26.07 -15.17
N LEU A 185 8.18 26.70 -14.00
CA LEU A 185 8.22 26.03 -12.68
C LEU A 185 9.24 24.87 -12.63
N PHE A 186 8.78 23.62 -12.59
CA PHE A 186 9.60 22.41 -12.50
C PHE A 186 9.87 21.77 -13.87
N GLY A 187 9.29 22.30 -14.95
CA GLY A 187 9.51 21.84 -16.32
C GLY A 187 8.84 20.51 -16.68
N GLU A 188 7.89 20.04 -15.87
CA GLU A 188 7.13 18.82 -16.13
C GLU A 188 5.65 19.00 -15.76
N HIS A 189 4.79 18.64 -16.70
CA HIS A 189 3.34 18.81 -16.62
C HIS A 189 2.72 18.33 -15.31
N ARG A 190 2.93 17.07 -14.91
CA ARG A 190 2.26 16.49 -13.74
C ARG A 190 2.72 17.14 -12.46
N VAL A 191 4.01 17.45 -12.35
CA VAL A 191 4.57 18.16 -11.19
C VAL A 191 4.00 19.59 -11.12
N ASN A 192 4.03 20.33 -12.23
CA ASN A 192 3.49 21.69 -12.30
C ASN A 192 1.99 21.70 -11.97
N HIS A 193 1.19 20.80 -12.56
CA HIS A 193 -0.24 20.69 -12.25
C HIS A 193 -0.51 20.27 -10.80
N ALA A 194 0.30 19.41 -10.20
CA ALA A 194 0.16 19.06 -8.79
C ALA A 194 0.39 20.29 -7.89
N VAL A 195 1.37 21.13 -8.22
CA VAL A 195 1.65 22.38 -7.51
C VAL A 195 0.48 23.36 -7.65
N HIS A 196 -0.04 23.56 -8.87
CA HIS A 196 -1.19 24.43 -9.09
C HIS A 196 -2.47 23.87 -8.44
N ALA A 197 -2.67 22.55 -8.43
CA ALA A 197 -3.81 21.92 -7.75
C ALA A 197 -3.73 22.10 -6.23
N LEU A 198 -2.54 21.99 -5.65
CA LEU A 198 -2.29 22.28 -4.24
C LEU A 198 -2.53 23.77 -3.94
N GLN A 199 -2.04 24.67 -4.79
CA GLN A 199 -2.28 26.11 -4.69
C GLN A 199 -3.79 26.41 -4.71
N LEU A 200 -4.55 25.82 -5.63
CA LEU A 200 -6.01 25.94 -5.69
C LEU A 200 -6.68 25.39 -4.43
N ALA A 201 -6.21 24.26 -3.90
CA ALA A 201 -6.74 23.69 -2.67
C ALA A 201 -6.50 24.61 -1.46
N VAL A 202 -5.31 25.21 -1.35
CA VAL A 202 -4.95 26.17 -0.29
C VAL A 202 -5.79 27.44 -0.40
N ILE A 203 -5.92 28.02 -1.60
CA ILE A 203 -6.72 29.22 -1.83
C ILE A 203 -8.21 28.94 -1.54
N ARG A 204 -8.73 27.77 -1.94
CA ARG A 204 -10.08 27.34 -1.55
C ARG A 204 -10.21 27.17 -0.04
N ALA A 205 -9.26 26.51 0.63
CA ALA A 205 -9.30 26.36 2.08
C ALA A 205 -9.28 27.73 2.79
N ALA A 206 -8.44 28.66 2.35
CA ALA A 206 -8.42 30.02 2.88
C ALA A 206 -9.76 30.74 2.67
N ARG A 207 -10.34 30.67 1.46
CA ARG A 207 -11.67 31.21 1.15
C ARG A 207 -12.77 30.62 2.04
N TRP A 208 -12.70 29.33 2.37
CA TRP A 208 -13.74 28.65 3.15
C TRP A 208 -13.57 28.76 4.67
N LEU A 209 -12.33 28.90 5.16
CA LEU A 209 -11.99 28.84 6.58
C LEU A 209 -11.56 30.18 7.19
N VAL A 210 -11.24 31.20 6.39
CA VAL A 210 -10.86 32.51 6.92
C VAL A 210 -12.04 33.48 6.80
N PRO A 211 -12.52 34.09 7.90
CA PRO A 211 -13.50 35.18 7.81
C PRO A 211 -12.88 36.37 7.05
N HIS A 212 -13.30 36.60 5.81
CA HIS A 212 -12.66 37.57 4.91
C HIS A 212 -13.63 38.61 4.33
N PHE A 213 -14.94 38.46 4.50
CA PHE A 213 -15.96 39.42 4.07
C PHE A 213 -15.78 39.86 2.60
N GLY A 214 -15.51 38.88 1.73
CA GLY A 214 -15.26 39.05 0.29
C GLY A 214 -13.89 39.63 -0.11
N LEU A 215 -12.97 39.88 0.82
CA LEU A 215 -11.60 40.33 0.50
C LEU A 215 -10.84 39.32 -0.39
N LEU A 216 -11.03 38.02 -0.15
CA LEU A 216 -10.39 36.95 -0.93
C LEU A 216 -11.11 36.63 -2.26
N ASP A 217 -12.33 37.14 -2.49
CA ASP A 217 -13.08 36.88 -3.74
C ASP A 217 -12.71 37.84 -4.88
N HIS A 218 -12.11 38.99 -4.56
CA HIS A 218 -11.74 40.03 -5.53
C HIS A 218 -10.28 40.47 -5.40
N GLY A 219 -9.49 39.73 -4.61
CA GLY A 219 -8.05 39.94 -4.53
C GLY A 219 -7.34 39.58 -5.82
N PRO A 220 -6.07 40.00 -6.00
CA PRO A 220 -5.26 39.60 -7.14
C PRO A 220 -5.05 38.07 -7.16
N VAL A 221 -4.80 37.46 -6.00
CA VAL A 221 -4.63 36.01 -5.86
C VAL A 221 -5.93 35.42 -5.33
N ASP A 222 -6.81 35.04 -6.25
CA ASP A 222 -8.13 34.45 -5.96
C ASP A 222 -8.29 33.05 -6.57
N VAL A 223 -9.51 32.52 -6.51
CA VAL A 223 -9.84 31.21 -7.09
C VAL A 223 -9.71 31.22 -8.62
N GLY A 224 -10.02 32.33 -9.31
CA GLY A 224 -9.88 32.45 -10.76
C GLY A 224 -8.40 32.39 -11.19
N TYR A 225 -7.54 33.09 -10.46
CA TYR A 225 -6.09 33.02 -10.61
C TYR A 225 -5.54 31.61 -10.41
N ALA A 226 -6.06 30.83 -9.46
CA ALA A 226 -5.59 29.46 -9.27
C ALA A 226 -6.15 28.49 -10.32
N ARG A 227 -7.44 28.66 -10.68
CA ARG A 227 -8.14 27.80 -11.63
C ARG A 227 -7.53 27.87 -13.03
N ASN A 228 -7.16 29.04 -13.54
CA ASN A 228 -6.65 29.15 -14.90
C ASN A 228 -5.39 28.29 -15.15
N PHE A 229 -4.47 28.18 -14.18
CA PHE A 229 -3.29 27.32 -14.33
C PHE A 229 -3.63 25.83 -14.20
N VAL A 230 -4.58 25.47 -13.33
CA VAL A 230 -5.03 24.07 -13.18
C VAL A 230 -5.80 23.58 -14.40
N GLU A 231 -6.59 24.45 -15.02
CA GLU A 231 -7.49 24.13 -16.14
C GLU A 231 -6.82 24.27 -17.51
N SER A 232 -5.66 24.93 -17.60
CA SER A 232 -4.91 25.08 -18.85
C SER A 232 -3.90 23.94 -19.03
N ASP A 233 -3.83 23.40 -20.25
CA ASP A 233 -2.80 22.41 -20.62
C ASP A 233 -1.68 23.09 -21.42
N GLN A 234 -0.60 23.44 -20.75
CA GLN A 234 0.53 24.15 -21.36
C GLN A 234 1.28 23.31 -22.41
N ARG A 235 1.21 21.98 -22.37
CA ARG A 235 1.86 21.11 -23.35
C ARG A 235 1.41 21.39 -24.78
N ARG A 236 0.22 21.99 -24.95
CA ARG A 236 -0.31 22.41 -26.25
C ARG A 236 0.48 23.55 -26.90
N LEU A 237 1.12 24.40 -26.10
CA LEU A 237 1.77 25.63 -26.57
C LEU A 237 3.04 25.37 -27.38
N ARG A 238 3.80 24.31 -27.07
CA ARG A 238 5.01 23.98 -27.83
C ARG A 238 4.70 23.54 -29.27
N PRO A 239 3.78 22.59 -29.52
CA PRO A 239 3.33 22.28 -30.88
C PRO A 239 2.74 23.48 -31.63
N LEU A 240 2.14 24.43 -30.91
CA LEU A 240 1.63 25.68 -31.48
C LEU A 240 2.75 26.59 -31.98
N LEU A 241 3.74 26.85 -31.13
CA LEU A 241 4.94 27.60 -31.51
C LEU A 241 5.64 26.97 -32.72
N ALA A 242 5.76 25.64 -32.73
CA ALA A 242 6.46 24.90 -33.79
C ALA A 242 5.80 25.04 -35.18
N ARG A 243 4.50 25.33 -35.25
CA ARG A 243 3.73 25.51 -36.51
C ARG A 243 3.32 26.95 -36.77
N LEU A 244 3.79 27.90 -35.96
CA LEU A 244 3.41 29.30 -36.08
C LEU A 244 3.93 29.87 -37.41
N ASP A 245 3.04 30.44 -38.21
CA ASP A 245 3.37 31.04 -39.52
C ASP A 245 3.31 32.57 -39.53
N VAL A 246 2.54 33.16 -38.62
CA VAL A 246 2.42 34.63 -38.51
C VAL A 246 3.77 35.25 -38.15
N PRO A 247 4.04 36.51 -38.55
CA PRO A 247 5.19 37.25 -38.06
C PRO A 247 5.16 37.32 -36.53
N ALA A 248 6.30 37.02 -35.89
CA ALA A 248 6.41 36.97 -34.44
C ALA A 248 7.54 37.85 -33.89
N LEU A 249 7.26 38.56 -32.80
CA LEU A 249 8.24 39.28 -32.00
C LEU A 249 8.25 38.71 -30.59
N ILE A 250 9.44 38.49 -30.03
CA ILE A 250 9.63 38.08 -28.65
C ILE A 250 10.43 39.19 -27.97
N VAL A 251 9.86 39.80 -26.93
CA VAL A 251 10.52 40.83 -26.11
C VAL A 251 10.63 40.30 -24.69
N HIS A 252 11.84 40.25 -24.14
CA HIS A 252 12.06 39.61 -22.84
C HIS A 252 13.17 40.29 -22.03
N GLY A 253 12.97 40.43 -20.72
CA GLY A 253 14.00 40.94 -19.81
C GLY A 253 15.06 39.89 -19.49
N ALA A 254 16.34 40.23 -19.53
CA ALA A 254 17.42 39.30 -19.21
C ALA A 254 17.42 38.85 -17.73
N ARG A 255 16.83 39.65 -16.84
CA ARG A 255 16.71 39.40 -15.39
C ARG A 255 15.29 38.98 -14.98
N ASP A 256 14.49 38.49 -15.91
CA ASP A 256 13.16 37.95 -15.60
C ASP A 256 13.27 36.70 -14.71
N PHE A 257 12.75 36.80 -13.49
CA PHE A 257 12.78 35.74 -12.48
C PHE A 257 11.52 34.88 -12.46
N LEU A 258 10.45 35.30 -13.14
CA LEU A 258 9.19 34.57 -13.21
C LEU A 258 9.18 33.67 -14.45
N VAL A 259 9.47 34.24 -15.61
CA VAL A 259 9.63 33.50 -16.86
C VAL A 259 11.09 33.66 -17.28
N PRO A 260 11.94 32.64 -17.15
CA PRO A 260 13.37 32.79 -17.42
C PRO A 260 13.61 33.17 -18.89
N VAL A 261 14.62 34.00 -19.17
CA VAL A 261 15.01 34.39 -20.54
C VAL A 261 15.33 33.18 -21.45
N ALA A 262 15.69 32.03 -20.86
CA ALA A 262 15.82 30.77 -21.56
C ALA A 262 14.54 30.38 -22.32
N ALA A 263 13.35 30.68 -21.77
CA ALA A 263 12.06 30.43 -22.42
C ALA A 263 11.94 31.23 -23.71
N ALA A 264 12.26 32.54 -23.69
CA ALA A 264 12.26 33.38 -24.89
C ALA A 264 13.26 32.91 -25.96
N ARG A 265 14.46 32.47 -25.55
CA ARG A 265 15.45 31.89 -26.47
C ARG A 265 14.94 30.60 -27.11
N GLU A 266 14.26 29.78 -26.33
CA GLU A 266 13.66 28.54 -26.82
C GLU A 266 12.45 28.81 -27.73
N HIS A 267 11.59 29.78 -27.40
CA HIS A 267 10.52 30.23 -28.30
C HIS A 267 11.11 30.72 -29.63
N HIS A 268 12.16 31.54 -29.58
CA HIS A 268 12.84 32.05 -30.78
C HIS A 268 13.44 30.92 -31.62
N ARG A 269 14.03 29.90 -30.99
CA ARG A 269 14.55 28.72 -31.68
C ARG A 269 13.44 27.93 -32.38
N ILE A 270 12.29 27.74 -31.73
CA ILE A 270 11.16 26.96 -32.27
C ILE A 270 10.37 27.73 -33.34
N VAL A 271 10.35 29.06 -33.25
CA VAL A 271 9.70 29.98 -34.19
C VAL A 271 10.78 30.66 -35.06
N PRO A 272 11.25 30.00 -36.14
CA PRO A 272 12.47 30.39 -36.84
C PRO A 272 12.38 31.75 -37.56
N GLN A 273 11.17 32.25 -37.83
CA GLN A 273 10.94 33.58 -38.38
C GLN A 273 10.83 34.69 -37.32
N SER A 274 10.82 34.34 -36.04
CA SER A 274 10.62 35.34 -34.98
C SER A 274 11.81 36.28 -34.86
N ARG A 275 11.56 37.50 -34.38
CA ARG A 275 12.60 38.42 -33.90
C ARG A 275 12.68 38.34 -32.38
N LEU A 276 13.88 38.23 -31.83
CA LEU A 276 14.11 38.22 -30.38
C LEU A 276 14.82 39.51 -29.94
N VAL A 277 14.19 40.22 -29.00
CA VAL A 277 14.75 41.40 -28.33
C VAL A 277 14.91 41.09 -26.85
N VAL A 278 16.16 40.93 -26.42
CA VAL A 278 16.50 40.74 -25.00
C VAL A 278 16.93 42.06 -24.40
N LEU A 279 16.26 42.50 -23.34
CA LEU A 279 16.54 43.75 -22.63
C LEU A 279 17.53 43.47 -21.47
N PRO A 280 18.80 43.93 -21.51
CA PRO A 280 19.89 43.43 -20.65
C PRO A 280 19.73 43.62 -19.13
N ASP A 281 19.06 44.69 -18.70
CA ASP A 281 18.91 45.05 -17.28
C ASP A 281 17.47 44.93 -16.76
N GLU A 282 16.57 44.44 -17.62
CA GLU A 282 15.14 44.45 -17.39
C GLU A 282 14.63 43.12 -16.85
N GLY A 283 13.53 43.18 -16.08
CA GLY A 283 12.90 42.04 -15.44
C GLY A 283 11.47 41.78 -15.95
N HIS A 284 10.72 40.91 -15.25
CA HIS A 284 9.35 40.57 -15.66
C HIS A 284 8.41 41.77 -15.70
N PHE A 285 8.60 42.71 -14.78
CA PHE A 285 7.69 43.85 -14.56
C PHE A 285 8.07 45.11 -15.33
N THR A 286 9.07 45.04 -16.22
CA THR A 286 9.50 46.19 -17.02
C THR A 286 8.37 46.80 -17.84
N VAL A 287 7.39 45.99 -18.26
CA VAL A 287 6.16 46.46 -18.92
C VAL A 287 5.39 47.51 -18.10
N PHE A 288 5.54 47.50 -16.78
CA PHE A 288 4.88 48.43 -15.86
C PHE A 288 5.79 49.57 -15.43
N THR A 289 7.08 49.29 -15.22
CA THR A 289 8.04 50.27 -14.69
C THR A 289 8.62 51.18 -15.78
N ASP A 290 8.83 50.64 -16.99
CA ASP A 290 9.33 51.38 -18.15
C ASP A 290 8.60 50.89 -19.43
N PRO A 291 7.33 51.28 -19.61
CA PRO A 291 6.54 50.85 -20.77
C PRO A 291 7.10 51.39 -22.10
N ALA A 292 7.83 52.51 -22.10
CA ALA A 292 8.41 53.10 -23.31
C ALA A 292 9.50 52.18 -23.88
N ARG A 293 10.36 51.63 -23.01
CA ARG A 293 11.42 50.70 -23.42
C ARG A 293 10.90 49.43 -24.08
N VAL A 294 9.70 48.99 -23.69
CA VAL A 294 9.00 47.85 -24.28
C VAL A 294 8.24 48.25 -25.55
N ALA A 295 7.67 49.46 -25.61
CA ALA A 295 6.91 49.94 -26.76
C ALA A 295 7.79 50.08 -28.01
N VAL A 296 9.01 50.60 -27.89
CA VAL A 296 9.93 50.85 -29.02
C VAL A 296 10.11 49.63 -29.95
N PRO A 297 10.53 48.44 -29.47
CA PRO A 297 10.67 47.27 -30.34
C PRO A 297 9.32 46.77 -30.89
N ILE A 298 8.22 46.97 -30.16
CA ILE A 298 6.88 46.59 -30.62
C ILE A 298 6.47 47.48 -31.78
N GLU A 299 6.55 48.80 -31.65
CA GLU A 299 6.16 49.76 -32.70
C GLU A 299 6.97 49.56 -33.98
N ALA A 300 8.29 49.37 -33.86
CA ALA A 300 9.15 49.09 -35.00
C ALA A 300 8.72 47.81 -35.73
N PHE A 301 8.35 46.77 -34.98
CA PHE A 301 7.89 45.51 -35.54
C PHE A 301 6.49 45.62 -36.18
N LEU A 302 5.54 46.32 -35.53
CA LEU A 302 4.20 46.55 -36.10
C LEU A 302 4.30 47.30 -37.42
N ALA A 303 5.15 48.32 -37.49
CA ALA A 303 5.43 49.03 -38.73
C ALA A 303 5.98 48.08 -39.80
N ASP A 304 6.96 47.22 -39.49
CA ASP A 304 7.49 46.27 -40.47
C ASP A 304 6.43 45.29 -40.99
N VAL A 305 5.50 44.85 -40.14
CA VAL A 305 4.40 43.96 -40.53
C VAL A 305 3.45 44.67 -41.49
N GLU A 306 3.03 45.91 -41.18
CA GLU A 306 2.12 46.68 -42.03
C GLU A 306 2.75 47.09 -43.37
N HIS A 307 4.07 47.28 -43.41
CA HIS A 307 4.83 47.49 -44.66
C HIS A 307 5.19 46.19 -45.40
N GLY A 308 4.77 45.01 -44.91
CA GLY A 308 5.05 43.73 -45.55
C GLY A 308 6.52 43.27 -45.47
N ARG A 309 7.33 43.86 -44.57
CA ARG A 309 8.76 43.58 -44.37
C ARG A 309 9.03 42.55 -43.27
N ALA A 310 8.02 42.16 -42.51
CA ALA A 310 8.19 41.18 -41.43
C ALA A 310 8.25 39.74 -41.98
N PRO A 311 9.27 38.94 -41.61
CA PRO A 311 9.45 37.59 -42.15
C PRO A 311 8.35 36.64 -41.70
N ARG A 312 7.96 35.74 -42.60
CA ARG A 312 7.11 34.58 -42.32
C ARG A 312 7.97 33.33 -42.18
N ARG A 313 7.35 32.24 -41.72
CA ARG A 313 8.04 30.94 -41.60
C ARG A 313 8.67 30.47 -42.91
N ALA A 314 8.00 30.71 -44.03
CA ALA A 314 8.50 30.38 -45.37
C ALA A 314 9.79 31.15 -45.74
N ASP A 315 10.02 32.32 -45.14
CA ASP A 315 11.19 33.16 -45.37
C ASP A 315 12.37 32.81 -44.45
N ALA A 316 12.19 31.85 -43.52
CA ALA A 316 13.21 31.51 -42.54
C ALA A 316 14.40 30.78 -43.17
N ALA A 317 15.61 31.13 -42.72
CA ALA A 317 16.84 30.50 -43.21
C ALA A 317 16.84 28.97 -42.94
N PRO A 318 17.39 28.13 -43.84
CA PRO A 318 17.45 26.68 -43.65
C PRO A 318 18.08 26.24 -42.32
N ALA A 319 19.08 26.98 -41.83
CA ALA A 319 19.72 26.74 -40.54
C ALA A 319 18.76 26.96 -39.36
N ALA A 320 17.88 27.97 -39.42
CA ALA A 320 16.89 28.24 -38.39
C ALA A 320 15.80 27.16 -38.37
N LEU A 321 15.35 26.70 -39.54
CA LEU A 321 14.42 25.57 -39.66
C LEU A 321 15.01 24.27 -39.10
N ALA A 322 16.28 23.98 -39.42
CA ALA A 322 16.98 22.83 -38.87
C ALA A 322 17.18 22.93 -37.34
N ALA A 323 17.48 24.13 -36.83
CA ALA A 323 17.56 24.38 -35.40
C ALA A 323 16.20 24.17 -34.72
N ALA A 324 15.10 24.66 -35.30
CA ALA A 324 13.74 24.49 -34.78
C ALA A 324 13.30 23.02 -34.68
N ALA A 325 13.75 22.18 -35.62
CA ALA A 325 13.41 20.75 -35.65
C ALA A 325 14.10 19.91 -34.56
N ARG A 326 15.13 20.45 -33.87
CA ARG A 326 15.83 19.70 -32.81
C ARG A 326 14.95 19.54 -31.57
N PRO A 327 14.96 18.35 -30.93
CA PRO A 327 14.26 18.13 -29.66
C PRO A 327 14.78 19.08 -28.58
N PHE A 328 13.94 19.36 -27.58
CA PHE A 328 14.35 20.10 -26.40
C PHE A 328 15.44 19.32 -25.64
N ASP A 329 16.48 20.02 -25.19
CA ASP A 329 17.50 19.44 -24.33
C ASP A 329 17.27 19.89 -22.87
N PRO A 330 16.86 18.98 -21.96
CA PRO A 330 16.66 19.29 -20.55
C PRO A 330 17.89 19.83 -19.82
N ALA A 331 19.10 19.60 -20.34
CA ALA A 331 20.33 20.15 -19.78
C ALA A 331 20.45 21.67 -19.96
N THR A 332 19.67 22.25 -20.88
CA THR A 332 19.67 23.71 -21.14
C THR A 332 18.84 24.51 -20.13
N VAL A 333 18.10 23.84 -19.24
CA VAL A 333 17.27 24.53 -18.26
C VAL A 333 18.14 25.15 -17.16
N PRO A 334 18.08 26.48 -16.94
CA PRO A 334 18.88 27.12 -15.91
C PRO A 334 18.47 26.66 -14.51
N PRO A 335 19.41 26.67 -13.54
CA PRO A 335 19.08 26.49 -12.14
C PRO A 335 18.15 27.60 -11.65
N LEU A 336 17.30 27.28 -10.67
CA LEU A 336 16.45 28.28 -10.03
C LEU A 336 17.31 29.32 -9.29
N ALA A 337 16.98 30.59 -9.45
CA ALA A 337 17.68 31.71 -8.82
C ALA A 337 16.70 32.77 -8.30
N GLY A 338 17.21 33.66 -7.45
CA GLY A 338 16.46 34.84 -6.96
C GLY A 338 15.15 34.49 -6.24
N PRO A 339 14.07 35.26 -6.46
CA PRO A 339 12.78 35.02 -5.82
C PRO A 339 12.15 33.66 -6.16
N GLY A 340 12.38 33.13 -7.37
CA GLY A 340 11.89 31.82 -7.78
C GLY A 340 12.48 30.68 -6.96
N LEU A 341 13.79 30.75 -6.68
CA LEU A 341 14.45 29.84 -5.73
C LEU A 341 13.82 29.95 -4.34
N ALA A 342 13.64 31.16 -3.81
CA ALA A 342 13.06 31.37 -2.49
C ALA A 342 11.65 30.76 -2.37
N LEU A 343 10.81 30.91 -3.39
CA LEU A 343 9.47 30.32 -3.43
C LEU A 343 9.53 28.79 -3.38
N VAL A 344 10.40 28.16 -4.19
CA VAL A 344 10.55 26.69 -4.19
C VAL A 344 11.08 26.19 -2.84
N LEU A 345 12.01 26.91 -2.21
CA LEU A 345 12.49 26.57 -0.88
C LEU A 345 11.38 26.67 0.18
N LEU A 346 10.52 27.69 0.11
CA LEU A 346 9.34 27.81 0.99
C LEU A 346 8.34 26.68 0.75
N LEU A 347 8.09 26.30 -0.52
CA LEU A 347 7.23 25.18 -0.87
C LEU A 347 7.80 23.85 -0.37
N LEU A 348 9.11 23.63 -0.48
CA LEU A 348 9.76 22.46 0.11
C LEU A 348 9.60 22.45 1.63
N ALA A 349 9.87 23.57 2.31
CA ALA A 349 9.67 23.68 3.76
C ALA A 349 8.21 23.33 4.15
N ALA A 350 7.23 23.89 3.44
CA ALA A 350 5.81 23.60 3.68
C ALA A 350 5.43 22.14 3.36
N ALA A 351 5.94 21.57 2.27
CA ALA A 351 5.65 20.20 1.86
C ALA A 351 6.13 19.16 2.87
N THR A 352 7.19 19.45 3.64
CA THR A 352 7.63 18.56 4.72
C THR A 352 6.58 18.36 5.82
N LEU A 353 5.66 19.31 6.00
CA LEU A 353 4.54 19.18 6.95
C LEU A 353 3.54 18.10 6.52
N ALA A 354 3.41 17.86 5.21
CA ALA A 354 2.56 16.81 4.66
C ALA A 354 3.31 15.48 4.57
N SER A 355 4.53 15.50 4.03
CA SER A 355 5.38 14.31 3.91
C SER A 355 6.85 14.69 3.90
N GLU A 356 7.46 14.71 5.08
CA GLU A 356 8.87 15.00 5.29
C GLU A 356 9.80 14.17 4.38
N ASP A 357 9.68 12.83 4.43
CA ASP A 357 10.65 11.94 3.78
C ASP A 357 10.54 12.05 2.25
N MET A 358 9.31 12.11 1.72
CA MET A 358 9.08 12.30 0.28
C MET A 358 9.56 13.66 -0.21
N THR A 359 9.41 14.70 0.62
CA THR A 359 9.90 16.03 0.29
C THR A 359 11.42 16.07 0.25
N CYS A 360 12.11 15.40 1.18
CA CYS A 360 13.58 15.29 1.14
C CYS A 360 14.07 14.54 -0.11
N VAL A 361 13.36 13.48 -0.51
CA VAL A 361 13.65 12.75 -1.75
C VAL A 361 13.43 13.64 -2.96
N ALA A 362 12.31 14.35 -3.04
CA ALA A 362 12.01 15.28 -4.13
C ALA A 362 13.07 16.41 -4.22
N ALA A 363 13.45 16.98 -3.09
CA ALA A 363 14.54 17.96 -3.00
C ALA A 363 15.85 17.39 -3.53
N GLY A 364 16.20 16.15 -3.14
CA GLY A 364 17.39 15.46 -3.64
C GLY A 364 17.35 15.21 -5.16
N LEU A 365 16.19 14.86 -5.72
CA LEU A 365 16.02 14.70 -7.16
C LEU A 365 16.19 16.02 -7.93
N LEU A 366 15.68 17.13 -7.38
CA LEU A 366 15.88 18.46 -7.96
C LEU A 366 17.35 18.90 -7.90
N VAL A 367 18.07 18.53 -6.85
CA VAL A 367 19.54 18.72 -6.75
C VAL A 367 20.25 17.83 -7.78
N ALA A 368 19.85 16.57 -7.95
CA ALA A 368 20.41 15.65 -8.94
C ALA A 368 20.27 16.20 -10.36
N ALA A 369 19.12 16.81 -10.66
CA ALA A 369 18.79 17.45 -11.93
C ALA A 369 19.44 18.83 -12.13
N GLY A 370 20.22 19.33 -11.16
CA GLY A 370 20.89 20.64 -11.24
C GLY A 370 19.94 21.84 -11.10
N ARG A 371 18.70 21.63 -10.67
CA ARG A 371 17.67 22.70 -10.54
C ARG A 371 17.77 23.47 -9.23
N LEU A 372 18.23 22.80 -8.17
CA LEU A 372 18.41 23.39 -6.84
C LEU A 372 19.83 23.18 -6.32
N PRO A 373 20.43 24.16 -5.63
CA PRO A 373 21.67 23.93 -4.91
C PRO A 373 21.40 23.05 -3.68
N PHE A 374 22.35 22.15 -3.35
CA PHE A 374 22.19 21.16 -2.28
C PHE A 374 21.95 21.79 -0.90
N VAL A 375 22.72 22.82 -0.55
CA VAL A 375 22.66 23.44 0.78
C VAL A 375 21.32 24.14 1.04
N PRO A 376 20.82 25.05 0.17
CA PRO A 376 19.51 25.66 0.32
C PRO A 376 18.38 24.63 0.36
N ALA A 377 18.39 23.62 -0.52
CA ALA A 377 17.36 22.59 -0.56
C ALA A 377 17.30 21.78 0.77
N THR A 378 18.47 21.41 1.28
CA THR A 378 18.59 20.69 2.56
C THR A 378 18.17 21.57 3.74
N ALA A 379 18.58 22.84 3.75
CA ALA A 379 18.19 23.80 4.79
C ALA A 379 16.68 24.06 4.80
N ALA A 380 16.04 24.20 3.63
CA ALA A 380 14.60 24.35 3.51
C ALA A 380 13.84 23.14 4.08
N CYS A 381 14.27 21.93 3.71
CA CYS A 381 13.71 20.71 4.28
C CYS A 381 13.88 20.69 5.81
N LEU A 382 15.10 20.98 6.29
CA LEU A 382 15.41 21.00 7.72
C LEU A 382 14.52 21.98 8.50
N VAL A 383 14.34 23.21 7.99
CA VAL A 383 13.50 24.23 8.62
C VAL A 383 12.04 23.77 8.70
N GLY A 384 11.49 23.23 7.61
CA GLY A 384 10.12 22.74 7.57
C GLY A 384 9.87 21.59 8.53
N ILE A 385 10.76 20.59 8.50
CA ILE A 385 10.78 19.46 9.42
C ILE A 385 10.86 19.94 10.86
N PHE A 386 11.79 20.87 11.13
CA PHE A 386 12.02 21.37 12.46
C PHE A 386 10.77 22.05 13.03
N ALA A 387 10.17 22.94 12.24
CA ALA A 387 8.93 23.63 12.59
C ALA A 387 7.75 22.66 12.80
N GLY A 388 7.61 21.67 11.91
CA GLY A 388 6.52 20.68 11.98
C GLY A 388 6.57 19.82 13.25
N ASP A 389 7.73 19.22 13.54
CA ASP A 389 7.89 18.31 14.67
C ASP A 389 7.92 19.03 16.03
N VAL A 390 8.49 20.24 16.09
CA VAL A 390 8.34 21.12 17.26
C VAL A 390 6.88 21.50 17.45
N GLY A 391 6.15 21.78 16.37
CA GLY A 391 4.71 22.00 16.38
C GLY A 391 3.94 20.82 16.99
N LEU A 392 4.22 19.59 16.54
CA LEU A 392 3.62 18.36 17.10
C LEU A 392 3.90 18.22 18.60
N PHE A 393 5.13 18.48 19.03
CA PHE A 393 5.50 18.47 20.45
C PHE A 393 4.72 19.53 21.26
N LEU A 394 4.59 20.75 20.74
CA LEU A 394 3.84 21.84 21.39
C LEU A 394 2.34 21.55 21.45
N VAL A 395 1.78 20.87 20.44
CA VAL A 395 0.41 20.36 20.48
C VAL A 395 0.24 19.35 21.61
N GLY A 396 1.16 18.39 21.75
CA GLY A 396 1.16 17.44 22.86
C GLY A 396 1.24 18.12 24.24
N ARG A 397 2.06 19.17 24.34
CA ARG A 397 2.26 19.96 25.57
C ARG A 397 1.03 20.80 25.95
N SER A 398 0.35 21.39 24.97
CA SER A 398 -0.79 22.30 25.20
C SER A 398 -2.14 21.58 25.31
N ALA A 399 -2.35 20.46 24.61
CA ALA A 399 -3.64 19.75 24.58
C ALA A 399 -3.84 18.75 25.73
N GLY A 400 -2.77 18.31 26.41
CA GLY A 400 -2.79 17.42 27.58
C GLY A 400 -3.37 16.00 27.33
N ARG A 401 -3.33 15.11 28.34
CA ARG A 401 -3.88 13.73 28.26
C ARG A 401 -5.37 13.68 27.89
N ALA A 402 -6.14 14.75 28.16
CA ALA A 402 -7.59 14.79 28.00
C ALA A 402 -8.08 14.96 26.55
N ALA A 403 -7.28 15.55 25.65
CA ALA A 403 -7.63 15.67 24.23
C ALA A 403 -7.44 14.35 23.47
N LEU A 404 -6.43 13.56 23.85
CA LEU A 404 -6.11 12.26 23.24
C LEU A 404 -7.16 11.18 23.53
N ALA A 405 -7.94 11.35 24.61
CA ALA A 405 -9.06 10.48 24.94
C ALA A 405 -10.35 10.78 24.13
N ARG A 406 -10.36 11.87 23.33
CA ARG A 406 -11.54 12.27 22.55
C ARG A 406 -11.47 11.77 21.11
N TRP A 407 -12.65 11.55 20.54
CA TRP A 407 -12.81 11.23 19.13
C TRP A 407 -12.51 12.48 18.28
N PRO A 408 -11.77 12.41 17.15
CA PRO A 408 -11.30 11.22 16.42
C PRO A 408 -9.88 10.74 16.77
N LEU A 409 -9.12 11.50 17.59
CA LEU A 409 -7.71 11.20 17.89
C LEU A 409 -7.48 9.82 18.52
N ARG A 410 -8.45 9.29 19.29
CA ARG A 410 -8.39 7.91 19.84
C ARG A 410 -8.29 6.80 18.78
N ARG A 411 -8.71 7.06 17.53
CA ARG A 411 -8.63 6.07 16.43
C ARG A 411 -7.26 6.07 15.75
N VAL A 412 -6.55 7.19 15.80
CA VAL A 412 -5.25 7.37 15.15
C VAL A 412 -4.10 7.00 16.11
N VAL A 413 -4.29 7.27 17.41
CA VAL A 413 -3.28 7.02 18.44
C VAL A 413 -3.71 5.86 19.33
N ASP A 414 -3.02 4.72 19.17
CA ASP A 414 -3.16 3.53 20.02
C ASP A 414 -2.74 3.85 21.47
N ALA A 415 -3.68 3.71 22.41
CA ALA A 415 -3.48 4.06 23.82
C ALA A 415 -2.37 3.24 24.49
N ASP A 416 -2.19 1.97 24.10
CA ASP A 416 -1.15 1.10 24.64
C ASP A 416 0.23 1.47 24.11
N ARG A 417 0.33 1.87 22.83
CA ARG A 417 1.58 2.40 22.25
C ARG A 417 1.98 3.70 22.90
N LEU A 418 1.03 4.61 23.10
CA LEU A 418 1.27 5.90 23.77
C LEU A 418 1.74 5.67 25.22
N ALA A 419 1.09 4.77 25.97
CA ALA A 419 1.48 4.45 27.34
C ALA A 419 2.87 3.80 27.42
N ARG A 420 3.23 2.92 26.47
CA ARG A 420 4.60 2.38 26.34
C ARG A 420 5.62 3.48 26.04
N ALA A 421 5.30 4.40 25.11
CA ALA A 421 6.17 5.51 24.75
C ALA A 421 6.43 6.44 25.94
N CYS A 422 5.39 6.82 26.72
CA CYS A 422 5.55 7.63 27.94
C CYS A 422 6.50 6.98 28.96
N ARG A 423 6.31 5.67 29.27
CA ARG A 423 7.16 4.94 30.23
C ARG A 423 8.61 4.79 29.77
N TRP A 424 8.83 4.64 28.46
CA TRP A 424 10.18 4.60 27.90
C TRP A 424 10.84 5.98 27.88
N PHE A 425 10.07 7.04 27.61
CA PHE A 425 10.57 8.42 27.60
C PHE A 425 11.04 8.86 28.99
N GLU A 426 10.33 8.47 30.05
CA GLU A 426 10.74 8.68 31.44
C GLU A 426 12.11 8.06 31.78
N ARG A 427 12.49 6.96 31.10
CA ARG A 427 13.77 6.24 31.36
C ARG A 427 14.90 6.61 30.40
N ARG A 428 14.60 6.97 29.13
CA ARG A 428 15.60 7.15 28.05
C ARG A 428 15.26 8.26 27.04
N GLY A 429 14.53 9.30 27.45
CA GLY A 429 13.95 10.35 26.59
C GLY A 429 14.78 10.82 25.38
N PRO A 430 16.04 11.29 25.54
CA PRO A 430 16.89 11.76 24.44
C PRO A 430 17.14 10.72 23.34
N TRP A 431 17.47 9.49 23.74
CA TRP A 431 17.72 8.39 22.82
C TRP A 431 16.48 7.99 22.03
N LEU A 432 15.28 8.16 22.62
CA LEU A 432 14.02 7.87 21.95
C LEU A 432 13.71 8.86 20.82
N ILE A 433 14.05 10.15 21.01
CA ILE A 433 13.89 11.20 19.98
C ILE A 433 14.81 10.91 18.79
N LEU A 434 16.05 10.50 19.07
CA LEU A 434 17.02 10.11 18.04
C LEU A 434 16.57 8.84 17.31
N ALA A 435 16.20 7.79 18.05
CA ALA A 435 15.81 6.52 17.46
C ALA A 435 14.48 6.58 16.68
N SER A 436 13.52 7.43 17.09
CA SER A 436 12.23 7.53 16.41
C SER A 436 12.35 8.06 14.98
N ARG A 437 13.44 8.77 14.65
CA ARG A 437 13.75 9.24 13.30
C ARG A 437 13.99 8.07 12.33
N PHE A 438 14.67 7.03 12.81
CA PHE A 438 15.05 5.84 12.05
C PHE A 438 13.95 4.76 12.02
N MET A 439 12.87 4.94 12.78
CA MET A 439 11.78 3.98 12.90
C MET A 439 10.49 4.54 12.27
N PRO A 440 10.05 4.01 11.11
CA PRO A 440 8.82 4.46 10.46
C PRO A 440 7.61 4.43 11.40
N GLY A 441 6.84 5.52 11.42
CA GLY A 441 5.61 5.63 12.21
C GLY A 441 5.79 5.93 13.70
N MET A 442 7.03 6.03 14.21
CA MET A 442 7.29 6.32 15.63
C MET A 442 7.39 7.82 15.97
N ARG A 443 7.64 8.70 14.98
CA ARG A 443 7.81 10.15 15.18
C ARG A 443 6.59 10.79 15.87
N LEU A 444 5.42 10.64 15.26
CA LEU A 444 4.16 11.19 15.75
C LEU A 444 3.84 10.79 17.21
N PRO A 445 3.79 9.48 17.57
CA PRO A 445 3.50 9.11 18.96
C PRO A 445 4.62 9.51 19.93
N THR A 446 5.89 9.47 19.53
CA THR A 446 7.01 9.84 20.40
C THR A 446 7.04 11.33 20.72
N TYR A 447 6.84 12.21 19.73
CA TYR A 447 6.92 13.67 19.93
C TYR A 447 5.68 14.21 20.65
N LEU A 448 4.50 13.68 20.34
CA LEU A 448 3.28 13.96 21.11
C LEU A 448 3.42 13.49 22.56
N ALA A 449 3.92 12.26 22.81
CA ALA A 449 4.15 11.74 24.15
C ALA A 449 5.14 12.61 24.93
N ALA A 450 6.24 13.03 24.29
CA ALA A 450 7.23 13.92 24.90
C ALA A 450 6.60 15.24 25.37
N GLY A 451 5.68 15.80 24.57
CA GLY A 451 4.89 16.98 24.93
C GLY A 451 3.95 16.73 26.11
N VAL A 452 3.21 15.62 26.08
CA VAL A 452 2.24 15.23 27.12
C VAL A 452 2.90 14.97 28.48
N VAL A 453 4.10 14.40 28.47
CA VAL A 453 4.91 14.15 29.69
C VAL A 453 5.52 15.46 30.22
N GLY A 454 5.42 16.57 29.50
CA GLY A 454 5.85 17.89 29.96
C GLY A 454 7.35 18.14 29.80
N THR A 455 8.03 17.42 28.91
CA THR A 455 9.47 17.59 28.61
C THR A 455 9.79 19.07 28.32
N SER A 456 10.99 19.53 28.67
CA SER A 456 11.45 20.90 28.35
C SER A 456 11.51 21.11 26.83
N VAL A 457 10.96 22.24 26.36
CA VAL A 457 10.96 22.65 24.95
C VAL A 457 12.40 22.73 24.42
N VAL A 458 13.29 23.38 25.18
CA VAL A 458 14.70 23.58 24.80
C VAL A 458 15.42 22.25 24.65
N ARG A 459 15.20 21.33 25.60
CA ARG A 459 15.83 20.01 25.58
C ARG A 459 15.33 19.15 24.41
N PHE A 460 14.03 19.16 24.16
CA PHE A 460 13.43 18.45 23.02
C PHE A 460 13.98 19.01 21.70
N ALA A 461 13.91 20.33 21.53
CA ALA A 461 14.38 21.02 20.33
C ALA A 461 15.87 20.77 20.06
N GLY A 462 16.72 20.79 21.08
CA GLY A 462 18.16 20.51 20.92
C GLY A 462 18.46 19.10 20.44
N TRP A 463 17.91 18.07 21.12
CA TRP A 463 18.13 16.67 20.70
C TRP A 463 17.54 16.38 19.33
N PHE A 464 16.39 16.98 19.04
CA PHE A 464 15.75 16.84 17.75
C PHE A 464 16.55 17.53 16.64
N LEU A 465 17.09 18.72 16.88
CA LEU A 465 17.93 19.42 15.91
C LEU A 465 19.14 18.57 15.52
N VAL A 466 19.81 17.92 16.49
CA VAL A 466 20.92 16.99 16.21
C VAL A 466 20.46 15.82 15.34
N ALA A 467 19.30 15.21 15.66
CA ALA A 467 18.75 14.11 14.87
C ALA A 467 18.39 14.55 13.44
N ALA A 468 17.82 15.75 13.28
CA ALA A 468 17.41 16.29 12.00
C ALA A 468 18.62 16.71 11.14
N LEU A 469 19.66 17.29 11.76
CA LEU A 469 20.93 17.64 11.10
C LEU A 469 21.69 16.41 10.60
N ALA A 470 21.52 15.25 11.22
CA ALA A 470 22.09 14.00 10.70
C ALA A 470 21.23 13.40 9.58
N TRP A 471 19.91 13.30 9.80
CA TRP A 471 19.01 12.58 8.90
C TRP A 471 18.69 13.33 7.60
N THR A 472 18.39 14.62 7.69
CA THR A 472 17.88 15.38 6.55
C THR A 472 18.93 15.53 5.44
N PRO A 473 20.19 15.92 5.72
CA PRO A 473 21.22 15.98 4.69
C PRO A 473 21.55 14.60 4.12
N MET A 474 21.50 13.55 4.93
CA MET A 474 21.72 12.18 4.46
C MET A 474 20.64 11.77 3.46
N LEU A 475 19.35 12.00 3.76
CA LEU A 475 18.26 11.60 2.88
C LEU A 475 18.25 12.39 1.56
N VAL A 476 18.43 13.72 1.64
CA VAL A 476 18.56 14.58 0.44
C VAL A 476 19.81 14.18 -0.36
N GLY A 477 20.93 13.91 0.30
CA GLY A 477 22.20 13.53 -0.33
C GLY A 477 22.13 12.17 -1.02
N VAL A 478 21.57 11.14 -0.37
CA VAL A 478 21.35 9.83 -0.98
C VAL A 478 20.43 9.96 -2.19
N ALA A 479 19.33 10.71 -2.09
CA ALA A 479 18.44 10.97 -3.21
C ALA A 479 19.13 11.77 -4.34
N ALA A 480 20.05 12.68 -4.03
CA ALA A 480 20.82 13.41 -5.03
C ALA A 480 21.85 12.53 -5.76
N ILE A 481 22.52 11.63 -5.04
CA ILE A 481 23.51 10.70 -5.60
C ILE A 481 22.82 9.61 -6.42
N VAL A 482 21.80 8.96 -5.87
CA VAL A 482 21.02 7.88 -6.51
C VAL A 482 20.09 8.43 -7.59
N GLY A 483 19.63 9.67 -7.45
CA GLY A 483 18.73 10.33 -8.38
C GLY A 483 19.31 10.42 -9.80
N ARG A 484 20.61 10.71 -9.95
CA ARG A 484 21.25 10.79 -11.28
C ARG A 484 21.18 9.48 -12.09
N PRO A 485 21.57 8.31 -11.56
CA PRO A 485 21.38 7.04 -12.26
C PRO A 485 19.90 6.66 -12.39
N VAL A 486 19.04 6.96 -11.41
CA VAL A 486 17.58 6.70 -11.53
C VAL A 486 16.93 7.50 -12.65
N LEU A 487 17.26 8.78 -12.79
CA LEU A 487 16.77 9.65 -13.88
C LEU A 487 17.25 9.16 -15.25
N ARG A 488 18.47 8.58 -15.33
CA ARG A 488 18.99 7.95 -16.56
C ARG A 488 18.37 6.59 -16.87
N LEU A 489 17.92 5.88 -15.83
CA LEU A 489 17.33 4.53 -15.89
C LEU A 489 15.79 4.56 -15.92
N ALA A 490 15.16 5.70 -16.18
CA ALA A 490 13.70 5.93 -16.07
C ALA A 490 12.80 5.08 -17.00
N GLY A 491 13.34 4.06 -17.67
CA GLY A 491 12.57 3.01 -18.32
C GLY A 491 12.01 1.97 -17.33
N PRO A 492 11.04 1.14 -17.75
CA PRO A 492 10.39 0.13 -16.90
C PRO A 492 11.38 -0.84 -16.23
N ALA A 493 12.46 -1.20 -16.94
CA ALA A 493 13.50 -2.09 -16.44
C ALA A 493 14.32 -1.47 -15.28
N GLY A 494 14.60 -0.17 -15.33
CA GLY A 494 15.34 0.52 -14.28
C GLY A 494 14.51 0.70 -13.01
N ILE A 495 13.20 0.95 -13.16
CA ILE A 495 12.25 1.00 -12.04
C ILE A 495 12.16 -0.38 -11.35
N ALA A 496 12.07 -1.47 -12.14
CA ALA A 496 12.08 -2.83 -11.60
C ALA A 496 13.39 -3.16 -10.86
N GLY A 497 14.53 -2.76 -11.43
CA GLY A 497 15.85 -2.93 -10.80
C GLY A 497 15.98 -2.19 -9.47
N LEU A 498 15.51 -0.94 -9.40
CA LEU A 498 15.47 -0.16 -8.16
C LEU A 498 14.55 -0.80 -7.11
N GLY A 499 13.38 -1.29 -7.53
CA GLY A 499 12.46 -2.03 -6.65
C GLY A 499 13.10 -3.29 -6.08
N ALA A 500 13.80 -4.07 -6.90
CA ALA A 500 14.51 -5.27 -6.45
C ALA A 500 15.63 -4.93 -5.44
N ALA A 501 16.39 -3.85 -5.68
CA ALA A 501 17.44 -3.40 -4.76
C ALA A 501 16.88 -2.95 -3.40
N VAL A 502 15.74 -2.24 -3.38
CA VAL A 502 15.06 -1.84 -2.13
C VAL A 502 14.58 -3.07 -1.36
N VAL A 503 13.97 -4.05 -2.04
CA VAL A 503 13.52 -5.30 -1.41
C VAL A 503 14.72 -6.08 -0.85
N ALA A 504 15.82 -6.18 -1.60
CA ALA A 504 17.04 -6.85 -1.17
C ALA A 504 17.64 -6.18 0.08
N LEU A 505 17.73 -4.85 0.10
CA LEU A 505 18.22 -4.08 1.24
C LEU A 505 17.32 -4.26 2.47
N ALA A 506 15.99 -4.20 2.29
CA ALA A 506 15.03 -4.41 3.38
C ALA A 506 15.13 -5.84 3.95
N LEU A 507 15.31 -6.84 3.09
CA LEU A 507 15.52 -8.22 3.50
C LEU A 507 16.85 -8.39 4.25
N ALA A 508 17.94 -7.81 3.74
CA ALA A 508 19.26 -7.85 4.36
C ALA A 508 19.23 -7.19 5.75
N LEU A 509 18.61 -6.01 5.88
CA LEU A 509 18.46 -5.32 7.16
C LEU A 509 17.62 -6.16 8.14
N ARG A 510 16.52 -6.75 7.67
CA ARG A 510 15.69 -7.62 8.51
C ARG A 510 16.46 -8.84 9.00
N VAL A 511 17.28 -9.46 8.14
CA VAL A 511 18.14 -10.60 8.50
C VAL A 511 19.21 -10.15 9.50
N ALA A 512 19.87 -9.01 9.27
CA ALA A 512 20.88 -8.46 10.18
C ALA A 512 20.30 -8.18 11.58
N LEU A 513 19.13 -7.55 11.65
CA LEU A 513 18.44 -7.29 12.91
C LEU A 513 18.04 -8.59 13.64
N LEU A 514 17.63 -9.62 12.92
CA LEU A 514 17.36 -10.94 13.51
C LEU A 514 18.66 -11.61 13.98
N ALA A 515 19.73 -11.55 13.19
CA ALA A 515 21.01 -12.17 13.52
C ALA A 515 21.73 -11.53 14.73
N ALA A 516 21.39 -10.28 15.06
CA ALA A 516 21.96 -9.58 16.21
C ALA A 516 21.65 -10.24 17.57
N THR A 517 20.55 -10.99 17.69
CA THR A 517 20.14 -11.62 18.96
C THR A 517 20.27 -13.15 18.92
N HIS A 518 20.58 -13.80 20.05
CA HIS A 518 20.62 -15.27 20.13
C HIS A 518 19.30 -15.90 19.66
N ARG A 519 18.18 -15.42 20.22
CA ARG A 519 16.82 -15.84 19.84
C ARG A 519 16.55 -15.66 18.34
N GLY A 520 17.00 -14.56 17.75
CA GLY A 520 16.84 -14.32 16.32
C GLY A 520 17.73 -15.22 15.45
N ARG A 521 18.98 -15.50 15.85
CA ARG A 521 19.85 -16.50 15.19
C ARG A 521 19.23 -17.89 15.20
N ARG A 522 18.75 -18.37 16.35
CA ARG A 522 18.07 -19.67 16.46
C ARG A 522 16.80 -19.73 15.60
N ARG A 523 16.02 -18.64 15.54
CA ARG A 523 14.86 -18.55 14.63
C ARG A 523 15.25 -18.63 13.15
N LEU A 524 16.38 -18.04 12.74
CA LEU A 524 16.90 -18.17 11.38
C LEU A 524 17.32 -19.61 11.09
N VAL A 525 17.99 -20.29 12.03
CA VAL A 525 18.30 -21.73 11.93
C VAL A 525 17.02 -22.55 11.78
N GLY A 526 15.98 -22.28 12.58
CA GLY A 526 14.69 -22.94 12.46
C GLY A 526 14.01 -22.71 11.11
N ALA A 527 14.10 -21.49 10.57
CA ALA A 527 13.61 -21.21 9.23
C ALA A 527 14.39 -21.99 8.16
N TRP A 528 15.73 -21.98 8.23
CA TRP A 528 16.60 -22.73 7.33
C TRP A 528 16.31 -24.25 7.37
N ARG A 529 16.16 -24.84 8.56
CA ARG A 529 15.84 -26.26 8.73
C ARG A 529 14.49 -26.62 8.14
N ARG A 530 13.47 -25.77 8.29
CA ARG A 530 12.17 -25.99 7.63
C ARG A 530 12.24 -25.97 6.11
N TRP A 531 13.16 -25.19 5.54
CA TRP A 531 13.35 -25.13 4.09
C TRP A 531 14.19 -26.28 3.56
N THR A 532 15.21 -26.71 4.30
CA THR A 532 16.15 -27.76 3.87
C THR A 532 15.67 -29.18 4.18
N ARG A 533 14.90 -29.37 5.25
CA ARG A 533 14.34 -30.69 5.62
C ARG A 533 12.90 -30.79 5.15
N TRP A 534 12.68 -31.71 4.23
CA TRP A 534 11.38 -31.88 3.59
C TRP A 534 10.28 -32.38 4.55
N GLU A 535 10.63 -32.99 5.69
CA GLU A 535 9.68 -33.39 6.75
C GLU A 535 8.81 -32.21 7.25
N PHE A 536 9.31 -30.97 7.13
CA PHE A 536 8.60 -29.76 7.55
C PHE A 536 7.96 -28.98 6.39
N TRP A 537 8.06 -29.49 5.17
CA TRP A 537 7.53 -28.78 4.02
C TRP A 537 6.00 -28.68 4.07
N PRO A 538 5.45 -27.53 3.68
CA PRO A 538 4.01 -27.38 3.63
C PRO A 538 3.41 -28.31 2.56
N PRO A 539 2.15 -28.75 2.71
CA PRO A 539 1.51 -29.67 1.77
C PRO A 539 1.54 -29.20 0.30
N TRP A 540 1.42 -27.90 0.04
CA TRP A 540 1.44 -27.35 -1.31
C TRP A 540 2.78 -27.52 -2.03
N LEU A 541 3.88 -27.73 -1.30
CA LEU A 541 5.20 -27.99 -1.86
C LEU A 541 5.46 -29.49 -2.01
N PHE A 542 5.03 -30.30 -1.04
CA PHE A 542 5.34 -31.73 -0.99
C PHE A 542 4.43 -32.61 -1.88
N TYR A 543 3.11 -32.37 -1.89
CA TYR A 543 2.14 -33.25 -2.56
C TYR A 543 1.90 -33.06 -4.07
N PRO A 544 2.28 -31.96 -4.77
CA PRO A 544 1.97 -31.83 -6.20
C PRO A 544 2.39 -33.02 -7.06
N PRO A 545 3.60 -33.62 -6.90
CA PRO A 545 3.98 -34.82 -7.65
C PRO A 545 3.10 -36.04 -7.36
N ILE A 546 2.60 -36.17 -6.13
CA ILE A 546 1.71 -37.26 -5.72
C ILE A 546 0.31 -37.08 -6.32
N VAL A 547 -0.21 -35.85 -6.31
CA VAL A 547 -1.51 -35.52 -6.93
C VAL A 547 -1.49 -35.81 -8.42
N LEU A 548 -0.43 -35.40 -9.14
CA LEU A 548 -0.28 -35.71 -10.57
C LEU A 548 -0.23 -37.22 -10.83
N HIS A 549 0.44 -37.99 -9.96
CA HIS A 549 0.47 -39.45 -10.06
C HIS A 549 -0.91 -40.09 -9.79
N VAL A 550 -1.67 -39.59 -8.80
CA VAL A 550 -3.05 -40.05 -8.53
C VAL A 550 -3.97 -39.75 -9.72
N LEU A 551 -3.87 -38.58 -10.34
CA LEU A 551 -4.63 -38.25 -11.55
C LEU A 551 -4.28 -39.20 -12.71
N ARG A 552 -2.99 -39.48 -12.91
CA ARG A 552 -2.52 -40.46 -13.91
C ARG A 552 -3.08 -41.86 -13.65
N LEU A 553 -3.11 -42.31 -12.39
CA LEU A 553 -3.75 -43.59 -12.02
C LEU A 553 -5.25 -43.57 -12.30
N GLY A 554 -5.93 -42.46 -12.01
CA GLY A 554 -7.35 -42.29 -12.34
C GLY A 554 -7.64 -42.43 -13.83
N VAL A 555 -6.78 -41.90 -14.70
CA VAL A 555 -6.87 -42.12 -16.16
C VAL A 555 -6.59 -43.59 -16.51
N ARG A 556 -5.50 -44.17 -15.99
CA ARG A 556 -5.09 -45.56 -16.26
C ARG A 556 -6.17 -46.58 -15.88
N HIS A 557 -6.88 -46.36 -14.78
CA HIS A 557 -7.95 -47.23 -14.29
C HIS A 557 -9.34 -46.79 -14.76
N CYS A 558 -9.45 -45.86 -15.73
CA CYS A 558 -10.72 -45.38 -16.28
C CYS A 558 -11.72 -44.93 -15.20
N GLY A 559 -11.26 -44.14 -14.23
CA GLY A 559 -12.10 -43.58 -13.17
C GLY A 559 -11.29 -42.88 -12.09
N LEU A 560 -11.51 -41.57 -11.94
CA LEU A 560 -10.78 -40.71 -10.99
C LEU A 560 -11.00 -41.08 -9.52
N THR A 561 -12.10 -41.79 -9.21
CA THR A 561 -12.51 -42.14 -7.84
C THR A 561 -12.41 -43.63 -7.54
N VAL A 562 -11.78 -44.42 -8.42
CA VAL A 562 -11.67 -45.89 -8.25
C VAL A 562 -11.00 -46.28 -6.94
N PHE A 563 -10.05 -45.47 -6.45
CA PHE A 563 -9.42 -45.70 -5.15
C PHE A 563 -10.41 -45.76 -3.97
N THR A 564 -11.61 -45.17 -4.09
CA THR A 564 -12.65 -45.25 -3.03
C THR A 564 -13.16 -46.67 -2.81
N LEU A 565 -12.93 -47.58 -3.76
CA LEU A 565 -13.20 -49.00 -3.63
C LEU A 565 -12.06 -49.78 -2.98
N ALA A 566 -11.01 -49.12 -2.48
CA ALA A 566 -9.98 -49.82 -1.71
C ALA A 566 -10.55 -50.48 -0.44
N ASN A 567 -11.65 -49.94 0.12
CA ASN A 567 -12.40 -50.56 1.21
C ASN A 567 -13.91 -50.52 0.90
N PRO A 568 -14.46 -51.47 0.12
CA PRO A 568 -15.86 -51.42 -0.34
C PRO A 568 -16.89 -51.50 0.80
N GLY A 569 -16.51 -51.99 1.99
CA GLY A 569 -17.40 -52.03 3.15
C GLY A 569 -17.58 -50.69 3.86
N TRP A 570 -16.86 -49.64 3.45
CA TRP A 570 -16.76 -48.37 4.15
C TRP A 570 -17.22 -47.22 3.25
N PRO A 571 -17.92 -46.20 3.78
CA PRO A 571 -18.33 -45.03 2.99
C PRO A 571 -17.15 -44.38 2.26
N ALA A 572 -17.21 -44.36 0.92
CA ALA A 572 -16.14 -43.87 0.03
C ALA A 572 -14.73 -44.44 0.35
N GLY A 573 -14.64 -45.66 0.90
CA GLY A 573 -13.37 -46.31 1.26
C GLY A 573 -12.67 -45.73 2.48
N GLY A 574 -13.36 -44.91 3.27
CA GLY A 574 -12.76 -44.11 4.35
C GLY A 574 -12.00 -42.89 3.81
N PHE A 575 -12.60 -42.17 2.87
CA PHE A 575 -11.99 -40.97 2.29
C PHE A 575 -11.92 -39.80 3.28
N VAL A 576 -13.06 -39.46 3.90
CA VAL A 576 -13.17 -38.40 4.91
C VAL A 576 -14.45 -38.58 5.73
N GLY A 577 -14.41 -38.21 7.01
CA GLY A 577 -15.60 -38.12 7.86
C GLY A 577 -16.08 -39.44 8.44
N GLU A 578 -15.22 -40.47 8.52
CA GLU A 578 -15.61 -41.74 9.13
C GLU A 578 -16.03 -41.57 10.60
N ARG A 579 -17.10 -42.26 11.00
CA ARG A 579 -17.58 -42.29 12.39
C ARG A 579 -16.70 -43.24 13.21
N LYS A 580 -15.93 -42.70 14.14
CA LYS A 580 -14.95 -43.46 14.92
C LYS A 580 -15.59 -44.55 15.76
N HIS A 581 -16.77 -44.31 16.33
CA HIS A 581 -17.45 -45.32 17.13
C HIS A 581 -17.85 -46.55 16.30
N GLU A 582 -18.25 -46.39 15.04
CA GLU A 582 -18.63 -47.49 14.14
C GLU A 582 -17.42 -48.36 13.79
N ILE A 583 -16.28 -47.72 13.47
CA ILE A 583 -15.03 -48.42 13.19
C ILE A 583 -14.55 -49.21 14.42
N LEU A 584 -14.58 -48.59 15.60
CA LEU A 584 -14.18 -49.24 16.85
C LEU A 584 -15.12 -50.40 17.20
N ALA A 585 -16.43 -50.28 16.95
CA ALA A 585 -17.38 -51.36 17.12
C ALA A 585 -17.17 -52.50 16.12
N ALA A 586 -16.79 -52.20 14.87
CA ALA A 586 -16.43 -53.22 13.88
C ALA A 586 -15.15 -53.98 14.29
N LEU A 587 -14.14 -53.26 14.78
CA LEU A 587 -12.90 -53.86 15.29
C LEU A 587 -13.15 -54.77 16.51
N ALA A 588 -13.96 -54.31 17.47
CA ALA A 588 -14.31 -55.12 18.63
C ALA A 588 -15.05 -56.41 18.24
N ARG A 589 -15.99 -56.34 17.28
CA ARG A 589 -16.68 -57.51 16.74
C ARG A 589 -15.75 -58.45 15.97
N ALA A 590 -14.70 -57.94 15.33
CA ALA A 590 -13.67 -58.73 14.67
C ALA A 590 -12.70 -59.42 15.67
N GLY A 591 -12.86 -59.19 16.97
CA GLY A 591 -11.99 -59.74 18.02
C GLY A 591 -10.67 -58.98 18.17
N ALA A 592 -10.57 -57.75 17.66
CA ALA A 592 -9.40 -56.92 17.87
C ALA A 592 -9.34 -56.40 19.32
N PRO A 593 -8.15 -56.31 19.93
CA PRO A 593 -7.98 -55.66 21.23
C PRO A 593 -8.17 -54.14 21.07
N VAL A 594 -9.37 -53.62 21.37
CA VAL A 594 -9.70 -52.20 21.19
C VAL A 594 -9.80 -51.50 22.55
N ALA A 595 -9.28 -50.27 22.63
CA ALA A 595 -9.42 -49.46 23.84
C ALA A 595 -10.91 -49.16 24.11
N PRO A 596 -11.45 -49.53 25.30
CA PRO A 596 -12.83 -49.27 25.70
C PRO A 596 -13.25 -47.81 25.49
N TRP A 597 -14.51 -47.62 25.08
CA TRP A 597 -15.06 -46.32 24.72
C TRP A 597 -16.48 -46.05 25.23
N VAL A 598 -16.95 -44.81 25.11
CA VAL A 598 -18.36 -44.43 25.26
C VAL A 598 -18.64 -43.29 24.30
N LEU A 599 -19.70 -43.42 23.50
CA LEU A 599 -20.23 -42.34 22.67
C LEU A 599 -21.19 -41.46 23.49
N LEU A 600 -20.92 -40.16 23.49
CA LEU A 600 -21.75 -39.10 24.07
C LEU A 600 -22.37 -38.31 22.92
N ARG A 601 -23.69 -38.40 22.77
CA ARG A 601 -24.41 -37.68 21.70
C ARG A 601 -24.67 -36.25 22.11
N VAL A 602 -24.47 -35.29 21.20
CA VAL A 602 -24.73 -33.88 21.48
C VAL A 602 -26.20 -33.61 21.83
N THR A 603 -27.11 -34.45 21.35
CA THR A 603 -28.55 -34.39 21.63
C THR A 603 -28.90 -34.70 23.09
N GLU A 604 -27.99 -35.33 23.86
CA GLU A 604 -28.19 -35.63 25.27
C GLU A 604 -27.91 -34.38 26.14
N PRO A 605 -28.68 -34.15 27.23
CA PRO A 605 -28.42 -33.08 28.19
C PRO A 605 -26.99 -33.13 28.74
N ALA A 606 -26.35 -31.96 28.90
CA ALA A 606 -24.94 -31.87 29.32
C ALA A 606 -24.66 -32.61 30.63
N ALA A 607 -25.57 -32.55 31.61
CA ALA A 607 -25.44 -33.26 32.88
C ALA A 607 -25.39 -34.80 32.69
N GLN A 608 -26.21 -35.34 31.77
CA GLN A 608 -26.23 -36.76 31.45
C GLN A 608 -24.93 -37.19 30.75
N ARG A 609 -24.43 -36.37 29.81
CA ARG A 609 -23.16 -36.65 29.12
C ARG A 609 -21.97 -36.65 30.09
N ILE A 610 -21.92 -35.68 31.00
CA ILE A 610 -20.91 -35.58 32.05
C ILE A 610 -20.97 -36.79 32.97
N GLY A 611 -22.17 -37.18 33.44
CA GLY A 611 -22.35 -38.35 34.29
C GLY A 611 -21.88 -39.64 33.62
N ARG A 612 -22.22 -39.84 32.33
CA ARG A 612 -21.75 -40.99 31.54
C ARG A 612 -20.23 -40.99 31.33
N ALA A 613 -19.62 -39.83 31.11
CA ALA A 613 -18.17 -39.69 30.97
C ALA A 613 -17.42 -40.06 32.26
N LEU A 614 -17.88 -39.55 33.41
CA LEU A 614 -17.29 -39.85 34.72
C LEU A 614 -17.49 -41.32 35.11
N ALA A 615 -18.68 -41.87 34.88
CA ALA A 615 -18.96 -43.28 35.12
C ALA A 615 -18.08 -44.19 34.25
N ALA A 616 -17.82 -43.81 33.00
CA ALA A 616 -16.90 -44.53 32.12
C ALA A 616 -15.46 -44.49 32.64
N ALA A 617 -14.96 -43.31 33.02
CA ALA A 617 -13.64 -43.16 33.62
C ALA A 617 -13.49 -44.01 34.89
N GLY A 618 -14.49 -44.00 35.77
CA GLY A 618 -14.50 -44.82 37.00
C GLY A 618 -14.40 -46.33 36.71
N ARG A 619 -15.11 -46.84 35.69
CA ARG A 619 -15.02 -48.25 35.27
C ARG A 619 -13.64 -48.64 34.74
N TRP A 620 -12.82 -47.69 34.31
CA TRP A 620 -11.51 -47.92 33.70
C TRP A 620 -10.34 -47.61 34.63
N GLY A 621 -10.59 -47.42 35.94
CA GLY A 621 -9.56 -47.11 36.93
C GLY A 621 -9.31 -45.60 37.13
N GLY A 622 -10.21 -44.74 36.63
CA GLY A 622 -10.15 -43.30 36.80
C GLY A 622 -9.57 -42.55 35.60
N LEU A 623 -9.04 -41.36 35.86
CA LEU A 623 -8.37 -40.52 34.87
C LEU A 623 -6.89 -40.93 34.74
N PRO A 624 -6.26 -40.78 33.56
CA PRO A 624 -6.74 -40.01 32.39
C PRO A 624 -7.65 -40.75 31.42
N VAL A 625 -8.46 -39.98 30.67
CA VAL A 625 -9.25 -40.46 29.52
C VAL A 625 -8.97 -39.61 28.28
N VAL A 626 -9.19 -40.18 27.09
CA VAL A 626 -9.06 -39.47 25.81
C VAL A 626 -10.44 -39.02 25.34
N LEU A 627 -10.64 -37.72 25.20
CA LEU A 627 -11.79 -37.14 24.51
C LEU A 627 -11.43 -36.93 23.04
N LYS A 628 -12.25 -37.46 22.13
CA LYS A 628 -12.11 -37.21 20.69
C LYS A 628 -13.48 -36.99 20.03
N PRO A 629 -13.58 -36.15 18.99
CA PRO A 629 -14.80 -36.04 18.19
C PRO A 629 -15.07 -37.35 17.48
N ASP A 630 -16.35 -37.70 17.35
CA ASP A 630 -16.74 -38.93 16.64
C ASP A 630 -16.41 -38.87 15.14
N ALA A 631 -16.47 -37.69 14.52
CA ALA A 631 -15.94 -37.44 13.17
C ALA A 631 -14.81 -36.40 13.25
N GLY A 632 -13.60 -36.77 12.81
CA GLY A 632 -12.44 -35.89 12.84
C GLY A 632 -11.14 -36.53 12.35
N GLN A 633 -10.25 -35.74 11.74
CA GLN A 633 -8.98 -36.21 11.16
C GLN A 633 -7.76 -35.56 11.84
N ARG A 634 -6.59 -36.18 11.75
CA ARG A 634 -5.28 -35.60 12.17
C ARG A 634 -5.22 -35.10 13.62
N GLY A 635 -5.80 -35.86 14.56
CA GLY A 635 -5.78 -35.50 15.99
C GLY A 635 -6.57 -34.23 16.34
N ASP A 636 -7.43 -33.77 15.44
CA ASP A 636 -8.16 -32.52 15.60
C ASP A 636 -9.32 -32.66 16.59
N GLY A 637 -9.31 -31.82 17.63
CA GLY A 637 -10.26 -31.91 18.74
C GLY A 637 -9.96 -33.02 19.75
N VAL A 638 -8.88 -33.78 19.60
CA VAL A 638 -8.45 -34.80 20.58
C VAL A 638 -7.82 -34.12 21.80
N ARG A 639 -8.15 -34.59 23.00
CA ARG A 639 -7.62 -34.12 24.29
C ARG A 639 -7.42 -35.29 25.24
N ILE A 640 -6.28 -35.31 25.93
CA ILE A 640 -6.05 -36.22 27.07
C ILE A 640 -6.45 -35.44 28.32
N VAL A 641 -7.48 -35.92 29.01
CA VAL A 641 -8.05 -35.24 30.18
C VAL A 641 -7.58 -35.96 31.44
N ARG A 642 -6.91 -35.22 32.33
CA ARG A 642 -6.27 -35.75 33.55
C ARG A 642 -7.00 -35.37 34.84
N ASP A 643 -7.90 -34.38 34.77
CA ASP A 643 -8.67 -33.89 35.90
C ASP A 643 -10.18 -33.82 35.58
N GLU A 644 -11.01 -34.04 36.61
CA GLU A 644 -12.47 -34.07 36.43
C GLU A 644 -13.05 -32.73 36.01
N ARG A 645 -12.47 -31.61 36.46
CA ARG A 645 -12.97 -30.28 36.14
C ARG A 645 -12.89 -30.03 34.65
N THR A 646 -11.74 -30.27 34.04
CA THR A 646 -11.53 -30.18 32.59
C THR A 646 -12.46 -31.13 31.83
N LEU A 647 -12.69 -32.34 32.35
CA LEU A 647 -13.63 -33.30 31.74
C LEU A 647 -15.05 -32.72 31.69
N ARG A 648 -15.53 -32.15 32.80
CA ARG A 648 -16.85 -31.51 32.89
C ARG A 648 -16.97 -30.32 31.96
N GLU A 649 -15.97 -29.45 31.94
CA GLU A 649 -15.93 -28.26 31.09
C GLU A 649 -15.97 -28.62 29.59
N LEU A 650 -15.10 -29.54 29.16
CA LEU A 650 -15.00 -29.93 27.73
C LEU A 650 -16.24 -30.70 27.25
N VAL A 651 -16.79 -31.61 28.06
CA VAL A 651 -18.01 -32.36 27.71
C VAL A 651 -19.25 -31.46 27.74
N GLY A 652 -19.32 -30.54 28.71
CA GLY A 652 -20.41 -29.57 28.82
C GLY A 652 -20.45 -28.59 27.64
N ALA A 653 -19.30 -28.09 27.20
CA ALA A 653 -19.17 -27.17 26.08
C ALA A 653 -19.24 -27.84 24.69
N ALA A 654 -19.32 -29.17 24.63
CA ALA A 654 -19.31 -29.90 23.37
C ALA A 654 -20.56 -29.61 22.52
N ARG A 655 -20.33 -29.17 21.27
CA ARG A 655 -21.37 -28.89 20.26
C ARG A 655 -21.50 -30.00 19.20
N ARG A 656 -20.91 -31.16 19.43
CA ARG A 656 -20.92 -32.32 18.54
C ARG A 656 -20.72 -33.61 19.33
N ASP A 657 -20.99 -34.74 18.70
CA ASP A 657 -20.79 -36.05 19.30
C ASP A 657 -19.33 -36.26 19.70
N LEU A 658 -19.14 -36.69 20.95
CA LEU A 658 -17.84 -36.94 21.56
C LEU A 658 -17.71 -38.41 21.92
N LEU A 659 -16.51 -38.91 21.76
CA LEU A 659 -16.11 -40.24 22.16
C LEU A 659 -15.13 -40.11 23.33
N VAL A 660 -15.51 -40.68 24.47
CA VAL A 660 -14.63 -40.85 25.64
C VAL A 660 -13.99 -42.22 25.50
N GLN A 661 -12.67 -42.29 25.45
CA GLN A 661 -11.93 -43.55 25.31
C GLN A 661 -10.95 -43.71 26.46
N GLN A 662 -10.74 -44.95 26.92
CA GLN A 662 -9.71 -45.27 27.90
C GLN A 662 -8.34 -44.82 27.39
N PHE A 663 -7.57 -44.13 28.23
CA PHE A 663 -6.18 -43.85 27.93
C PHE A 663 -5.35 -45.12 28.09
N VAL A 664 -4.70 -45.56 27.02
CA VAL A 664 -3.81 -46.72 27.04
C VAL A 664 -2.36 -46.24 27.17
N PRO A 665 -1.61 -46.65 28.21
CA PRO A 665 -0.19 -46.33 28.35
C PRO A 665 0.68 -47.11 27.34
N GLY A 666 1.97 -46.78 27.26
CA GLY A 666 2.94 -47.46 26.39
C GLY A 666 3.31 -46.67 25.13
N VAL A 667 3.94 -47.36 24.19
CA VAL A 667 4.50 -46.79 22.96
C VAL A 667 3.44 -46.81 21.86
N GLU A 668 3.29 -45.71 21.14
CA GLU A 668 2.30 -45.58 20.07
C GLU A 668 2.91 -45.92 18.70
N PHE A 669 2.22 -46.73 17.92
CA PHE A 669 2.63 -47.15 16.58
C PHE A 669 1.54 -46.88 15.55
N GLY A 670 1.94 -46.61 14.31
CA GLY A 670 1.07 -46.59 13.14
C GLY A 670 1.45 -47.72 12.20
N ILE A 671 0.59 -48.73 12.08
CA ILE A 671 0.82 -49.93 11.26
C ILE A 671 -0.10 -49.88 10.04
N PHE A 672 0.49 -49.70 8.87
CA PHE A 672 -0.21 -49.69 7.59
C PHE A 672 -0.28 -51.11 7.05
N TRP A 673 -1.48 -51.62 6.90
CA TRP A 673 -1.74 -52.98 6.44
C TRP A 673 -2.47 -52.95 5.11
N ILE A 674 -2.09 -53.85 4.20
CA ILE A 674 -2.66 -53.95 2.86
C ILE A 674 -2.89 -55.42 2.51
N ARG A 675 -4.06 -55.74 1.97
CA ARG A 675 -4.33 -57.03 1.32
C ARG A 675 -4.61 -56.83 -0.15
N ARG A 676 -3.75 -57.40 -0.99
CA ARG A 676 -3.87 -57.30 -2.45
C ARG A 676 -5.08 -58.11 -2.96
N PRO A 677 -5.64 -57.76 -4.13
CA PRO A 677 -6.71 -58.54 -4.74
C PRO A 677 -6.29 -59.99 -4.97
N GLY A 678 -7.13 -60.94 -4.56
CA GLY A 678 -6.86 -62.37 -4.72
C GLY A 678 -5.81 -62.96 -3.76
N ALA A 679 -5.19 -62.15 -2.89
CA ALA A 679 -4.27 -62.66 -1.89
C ALA A 679 -5.02 -63.25 -0.69
N GLU A 680 -4.61 -64.44 -0.25
CA GLU A 680 -5.18 -65.10 0.93
C GLU A 680 -4.83 -64.40 2.25
N ARG A 681 -3.68 -63.70 2.28
CA ARG A 681 -3.15 -62.97 3.44
C ARG A 681 -2.77 -61.54 3.06
N GLY A 682 -2.91 -60.60 4.01
CA GLY A 682 -2.39 -59.25 3.91
C GLY A 682 -0.95 -59.13 4.44
N GLU A 683 -0.33 -57.99 4.14
CA GLU A 683 1.05 -57.64 4.49
C GLU A 683 1.12 -56.29 5.22
N ILE A 684 2.11 -56.11 6.09
CA ILE A 684 2.40 -54.81 6.70
C ILE A 684 3.22 -53.97 5.69
N PHE A 685 2.58 -52.99 5.07
CA PHE A 685 3.22 -52.09 4.10
C PHE A 685 4.14 -51.06 4.75
N SER A 686 3.84 -50.64 5.98
CA SER A 686 4.58 -49.60 6.71
C SER A 686 4.37 -49.76 8.20
N LEU A 687 5.43 -49.62 9.00
CA LEU A 687 5.34 -49.53 10.45
C LEU A 687 6.04 -48.25 10.92
N THR A 688 5.34 -47.44 11.69
CA THR A 688 5.83 -46.16 12.20
C THR A 688 5.81 -46.16 13.72
N GLU A 689 6.94 -45.91 14.37
CA GLU A 689 6.99 -45.60 15.80
C GLU A 689 6.76 -44.11 16.01
N LYS A 690 5.85 -43.74 16.92
CA LYS A 690 5.50 -42.35 17.19
C LYS A 690 6.09 -41.93 18.53
N ARG A 691 7.10 -41.07 18.50
CA ARG A 691 7.74 -40.51 19.69
C ARG A 691 7.24 -39.12 19.99
N LEU A 692 6.96 -38.87 21.27
CA LEU A 692 6.65 -37.54 21.76
C LEU A 692 7.98 -36.81 22.01
N PRO A 693 8.22 -35.66 21.37
CA PRO A 693 9.45 -34.90 21.57
C PRO A 693 9.57 -34.41 23.01
N GLU A 694 10.79 -34.43 23.55
CA GLU A 694 11.12 -33.97 24.89
C GLU A 694 12.37 -33.09 24.83
N VAL A 695 12.49 -32.15 25.78
CA VAL A 695 13.73 -31.41 26.07
C VAL A 695 14.13 -31.63 27.51
N VAL A 696 15.43 -31.61 27.78
CA VAL A 696 15.98 -31.83 29.13
C VAL A 696 16.32 -30.48 29.77
N GLY A 697 15.81 -30.27 30.98
CA GLY A 697 16.11 -29.11 31.80
C GLY A 697 17.57 -29.05 32.24
N ASP A 698 18.12 -27.84 32.27
CA ASP A 698 19.47 -27.56 32.78
C ASP A 698 19.45 -26.67 34.03
N GLY A 699 18.27 -26.34 34.55
CA GLY A 699 18.07 -25.47 35.71
C GLY A 699 18.41 -24.00 35.49
N ARG A 700 18.73 -23.58 34.26
CA ARG A 700 19.18 -22.21 33.95
C ARG A 700 18.37 -21.55 32.83
N ARG A 701 18.09 -22.28 31.76
CA ARG A 701 17.38 -21.77 30.58
C ARG A 701 15.88 -22.02 30.68
N THR A 702 15.11 -21.09 30.13
CA THR A 702 13.66 -21.25 30.00
C THR A 702 13.32 -22.37 29.03
N LEU A 703 12.11 -22.94 29.15
CA LEU A 703 11.61 -23.94 28.21
C LEU A 703 11.63 -23.42 26.75
N GLU A 704 11.31 -22.14 26.51
CA GLU A 704 11.44 -21.54 25.18
C GLU A 704 12.88 -21.59 24.65
N GLU A 705 13.87 -21.26 25.49
CA GLU A 705 15.29 -21.27 25.09
C GLU A 705 15.76 -22.69 24.80
N LEU A 706 15.37 -23.67 25.62
CA LEU A 706 15.66 -25.09 25.39
C LEU A 706 15.04 -25.59 24.07
N ILE A 707 13.79 -25.21 23.76
CA ILE A 707 13.14 -25.52 22.48
C ILE A 707 13.88 -24.89 21.30
N LEU A 708 14.35 -23.64 21.44
CA LEU A 708 15.07 -22.94 20.38
C LEU A 708 16.48 -23.51 20.17
N ASP A 709 17.11 -24.05 21.20
CA ASP A 709 18.44 -24.64 21.13
C ASP A 709 18.43 -26.09 20.64
N ASP A 710 17.33 -26.82 20.85
CA ASP A 710 17.16 -28.16 20.29
C ASP A 710 17.25 -28.18 18.75
N GLU A 711 17.94 -29.18 18.21
CA GLU A 711 18.26 -29.25 16.79
C GLU A 711 17.06 -29.47 15.87
N ARG A 712 16.01 -30.14 16.38
CA ARG A 712 14.79 -30.42 15.63
C ARG A 712 13.68 -29.48 16.05
N ALA A 713 13.50 -29.24 17.34
CA ALA A 713 12.40 -28.47 17.87
C ALA A 713 12.42 -27.01 17.41
N VAL A 714 13.63 -26.47 17.17
CA VAL A 714 13.80 -25.14 16.58
C VAL A 714 13.10 -24.97 15.22
N ALA A 715 12.92 -26.03 14.43
CA ALA A 715 12.25 -25.95 13.13
C ALA A 715 10.77 -25.57 13.29
N ILE A 716 10.10 -26.11 14.31
CA ILE A 716 8.67 -25.89 14.57
C ILE A 716 8.43 -25.24 15.95
N TRP A 717 9.40 -24.45 16.43
CA TRP A 717 9.40 -23.83 17.76
C TRP A 717 8.09 -23.10 18.10
N ARG A 718 7.45 -22.45 17.11
CA ARG A 718 6.17 -21.75 17.30
C ARG A 718 5.06 -22.66 17.79
N LEU A 719 5.03 -23.90 17.30
CA LEU A 719 4.07 -24.91 17.73
C LEU A 719 4.34 -25.31 19.17
N TYR A 720 5.59 -25.66 19.51
CA TYR A 720 5.93 -26.10 20.86
C TYR A 720 5.80 -25.01 21.92
N VAL A 721 6.26 -23.78 21.63
CA VAL A 721 6.04 -22.62 22.52
C VAL A 721 4.55 -22.32 22.67
N GLY A 722 3.77 -22.44 21.59
CA GLY A 722 2.32 -22.29 21.65
C GLY A 722 1.62 -23.37 22.48
N LEU A 723 2.10 -24.62 22.42
CA LEU A 723 1.59 -25.74 23.23
C LEU A 723 1.98 -25.60 24.71
N ALA A 724 3.19 -25.10 24.99
CA ALA A 724 3.64 -24.83 26.36
C ALA A 724 2.89 -23.65 27.01
N GLY A 725 2.43 -22.68 26.21
CA GLY A 725 1.65 -21.54 26.70
C GLY A 725 2.43 -20.75 27.75
N ALA A 726 1.84 -20.55 28.93
CA ALA A 726 2.49 -19.84 30.04
C ALA A 726 3.77 -20.55 30.53
N ARG A 727 3.83 -21.89 30.44
CA ARG A 727 4.99 -22.69 30.87
C ARG A 727 6.23 -22.50 30.00
N ALA A 728 6.11 -21.85 28.84
CA ALA A 728 7.25 -21.55 28.00
C ALA A 728 8.31 -20.67 28.70
N ALA A 729 7.89 -19.91 29.71
CA ALA A 729 8.77 -19.07 30.53
C ALA A 729 9.36 -19.79 31.76
N ASP A 730 8.91 -21.01 32.07
CA ASP A 730 9.40 -21.79 33.21
C ASP A 730 10.84 -22.25 32.94
N VAL A 731 11.63 -22.42 34.00
CA VAL A 731 12.98 -22.99 33.96
C VAL A 731 12.90 -24.42 34.51
N PRO A 732 12.96 -25.45 33.64
CA PRO A 732 12.89 -26.84 34.09
C PRO A 732 14.12 -27.22 34.93
N ALA A 733 13.93 -28.06 35.94
CA ALA A 733 14.99 -28.48 36.84
C ALA A 733 16.08 -29.28 36.09
N PRO A 734 17.33 -29.31 36.57
CA PRO A 734 18.39 -30.10 35.95
C PRO A 734 17.99 -31.58 35.83
N GLY A 735 18.03 -32.12 34.60
CA GLY A 735 17.64 -33.51 34.32
C GLY A 735 16.13 -33.76 34.18
N GLU A 736 15.29 -32.76 34.43
CA GLU A 736 13.85 -32.85 34.19
C GLU A 736 13.55 -33.02 32.69
N ARG A 737 12.80 -34.06 32.32
CA ARG A 737 12.36 -34.28 30.93
C ARG A 737 11.01 -33.62 30.71
N VAL A 738 10.98 -32.58 29.90
CA VAL A 738 9.75 -31.85 29.56
C VAL A 738 9.25 -32.26 28.18
N GLN A 739 8.09 -32.89 28.14
CA GLN A 739 7.41 -33.30 26.91
C GLN A 739 6.81 -32.10 26.17
N LEU A 740 7.14 -31.94 24.89
CA LEU A 740 6.75 -30.79 24.07
C LEU A 740 5.42 -30.98 23.31
N ALA A 741 4.95 -32.22 23.15
CA ALA A 741 3.69 -32.53 22.49
C ALA A 741 2.96 -33.68 23.19
N GLU A 742 1.63 -33.58 23.33
CA GLU A 742 0.82 -34.57 24.07
C GLU A 742 0.26 -35.71 23.19
N LEU A 743 0.22 -35.53 21.87
CA LEU A 743 -0.41 -36.47 20.94
C LEU A 743 0.59 -37.01 19.92
N GLY A 744 0.48 -38.29 19.58
CA GLY A 744 1.25 -38.99 18.54
C GLY A 744 0.90 -38.58 17.10
N THR A 745 0.67 -37.30 16.84
CA THR A 745 0.35 -36.78 15.51
C THR A 745 1.47 -35.87 15.00
N HIS A 746 1.97 -36.14 13.79
CA HIS A 746 3.07 -35.39 13.18
C HIS A 746 2.80 -33.88 13.09
N CYS A 747 1.60 -33.47 12.65
CA CYS A 747 1.24 -32.04 12.59
C CYS A 747 1.07 -31.36 13.96
N ARG A 748 1.07 -32.14 15.06
CA ARG A 748 1.09 -31.66 16.45
C ARG A 748 2.49 -31.74 17.06
N GLY A 749 3.50 -32.09 16.26
CA GLY A 749 4.90 -32.08 16.66
C GLY A 749 5.46 -33.44 17.06
N ALA A 750 4.72 -34.55 16.96
CA ALA A 750 5.27 -35.88 17.20
C ALA A 750 6.34 -36.24 16.16
N VAL A 751 7.35 -36.99 16.59
CA VAL A 751 8.40 -37.54 15.72
C VAL A 751 7.95 -38.91 15.23
N PHE A 752 7.97 -39.13 13.93
CA PHE A 752 7.68 -40.42 13.32
C PHE A 752 9.00 -41.06 12.92
N LEU A 753 9.21 -42.31 13.33
CA LEU A 753 10.40 -43.09 13.02
C LEU A 753 9.98 -44.34 12.24
N ASP A 754 10.80 -44.71 11.27
CA ASP A 754 10.67 -45.98 10.56
C ASP A 754 10.90 -47.12 11.56
N GLY A 755 9.86 -47.95 11.69
CA GLY A 755 9.83 -49.10 12.59
C GLY A 755 9.69 -50.43 11.83
N ARG A 756 9.96 -50.47 10.52
CA ARG A 756 9.83 -51.69 9.72
C ARG A 756 10.67 -52.86 10.25
N GLU A 757 11.72 -52.60 11.01
CA GLU A 757 12.49 -53.63 11.73
C GLU A 757 11.70 -54.38 12.80
N LEU A 758 10.56 -53.83 13.24
CA LEU A 758 9.67 -54.45 14.22
C LEU A 758 8.63 -55.38 13.58
N VAL A 759 8.61 -55.48 12.25
CA VAL A 759 7.70 -56.38 11.53
C VAL A 759 8.19 -57.81 11.68
N THR A 760 7.36 -58.64 12.31
CA THR A 760 7.62 -60.07 12.54
C THR A 760 6.45 -60.90 12.01
N PRO A 761 6.66 -62.21 11.72
CA PRO A 761 5.58 -63.09 11.29
C PRO A 761 4.40 -63.14 12.28
N VAL A 762 4.68 -63.05 13.58
CA VAL A 762 3.66 -63.00 14.64
C VAL A 762 2.79 -61.75 14.51
N LEU A 763 3.42 -60.58 14.36
CA LEU A 763 2.68 -59.32 14.22
C LEU A 763 1.88 -59.26 12.91
N GLU A 764 2.45 -59.76 11.81
CA GLU A 764 1.75 -59.85 10.53
C GLU A 764 0.53 -60.77 10.60
N GLN A 765 0.68 -61.94 11.22
CA GLN A 765 -0.43 -62.88 11.40
C GLN A 765 -1.55 -62.26 12.26
N THR A 766 -1.21 -61.64 13.39
CA THR A 766 -2.21 -61.01 14.28
C THR A 766 -3.00 -59.93 13.55
N LEU A 767 -2.34 -59.08 12.76
CA LEU A 767 -3.04 -58.05 11.98
C LEU A 767 -3.82 -58.61 10.79
N ASP A 768 -3.32 -59.64 10.13
CA ASP A 768 -4.05 -60.32 9.06
C ASP A 768 -5.34 -60.96 9.56
N GLU A 769 -5.32 -61.63 10.71
CA GLU A 769 -6.52 -62.21 11.34
C GLU A 769 -7.59 -61.15 11.65
N ILE A 770 -7.18 -59.99 12.16
CA ILE A 770 -8.08 -58.86 12.42
C ILE A 770 -8.61 -58.28 11.09
N GLY A 771 -7.70 -58.01 10.15
CA GLY A 771 -8.02 -57.39 8.86
C GLY A 771 -8.98 -58.23 8.01
N ARG A 772 -8.83 -59.56 8.00
CA ARG A 772 -9.70 -60.48 7.27
C ARG A 772 -11.12 -60.53 7.83
N ARG A 773 -11.28 -60.35 9.15
CA ARG A 773 -12.60 -60.34 9.82
C ARG A 773 -13.35 -59.01 9.67
N LEU A 774 -12.67 -57.95 9.22
CA LEU A 774 -13.31 -56.67 8.94
C LEU A 774 -14.02 -56.71 7.56
N PRO A 775 -15.34 -56.53 7.50
CA PRO A 775 -16.08 -56.58 6.24
C PRO A 775 -15.59 -55.52 5.25
N GLY A 776 -15.15 -55.98 4.07
CA GLY A 776 -14.74 -55.10 2.98
C GLY A 776 -13.54 -54.19 3.29
N PHE A 777 -12.65 -54.59 4.21
CA PHE A 777 -11.41 -53.88 4.51
C PHE A 777 -10.20 -54.54 3.82
N PHE A 778 -9.41 -53.74 3.10
CA PHE A 778 -8.20 -54.19 2.39
C PHE A 778 -7.03 -53.22 2.51
N PHE A 779 -7.27 -51.98 2.94
CA PHE A 779 -6.27 -50.92 2.84
C PHE A 779 -6.47 -49.89 3.95
N GLY A 780 -5.53 -49.78 4.88
CA GLY A 780 -5.61 -48.74 5.91
C GLY A 780 -4.49 -48.78 6.94
N ARG A 781 -4.57 -47.82 7.88
CA ARG A 781 -3.58 -47.69 8.96
C ARG A 781 -4.22 -47.86 10.32
N TYR A 782 -3.77 -48.88 11.05
CA TYR A 782 -4.02 -49.08 12.47
C TYR A 782 -3.12 -48.15 13.28
N ASP A 783 -3.71 -47.29 14.09
CA ASP A 783 -2.99 -46.60 15.15
C ASP A 783 -3.20 -47.43 16.44
N VAL A 784 -2.09 -47.91 17.02
CA VAL A 784 -2.10 -48.86 18.14
C VAL A 784 -1.17 -48.39 19.25
N ARG A 785 -1.38 -48.91 20.47
CA ARG A 785 -0.46 -48.76 21.60
C ARG A 785 -0.02 -50.12 22.10
N ALA A 786 1.27 -50.28 22.36
CA ALA A 786 1.85 -51.50 22.91
C ALA A 786 2.64 -51.19 24.19
N PRO A 787 2.75 -52.13 25.15
CA PRO A 787 3.53 -51.93 26.37
C PRO A 787 4.99 -51.57 26.09
N SER A 788 5.60 -52.19 25.08
CA SER A 788 6.97 -51.93 24.64
C SER A 788 7.16 -52.31 23.15
N ARG A 789 8.30 -51.90 22.56
CA ARG A 789 8.70 -52.32 21.20
C ARG A 789 8.79 -53.84 21.09
N GLU A 790 9.31 -54.49 22.13
CA GLU A 790 9.45 -55.95 22.21
C GLU A 790 8.08 -56.65 22.33
N ALA A 791 7.16 -56.11 23.14
CA ALA A 791 5.80 -56.65 23.26
C ALA A 791 5.08 -56.66 21.90
N LEU A 792 5.23 -55.58 21.12
CA LEU A 792 4.67 -55.50 19.78
C LEU A 792 5.32 -56.52 18.83
N ALA A 793 6.65 -56.53 18.75
CA ALA A 793 7.37 -57.33 17.77
C ALA A 793 7.36 -58.83 18.09
N ALA A 794 7.66 -59.23 19.33
CA ALA A 794 7.81 -60.64 19.69
C ALA A 794 6.47 -61.32 20.01
N ARG A 795 5.51 -60.59 20.61
CA ARG A 795 4.25 -61.16 21.08
C ARG A 795 3.02 -60.71 20.31
N GLY A 796 3.14 -59.76 19.38
CA GLY A 796 2.00 -59.18 18.68
C GLY A 796 1.02 -58.47 19.63
N GLU A 797 1.49 -58.01 20.79
CA GLU A 797 0.66 -57.46 21.85
C GLU A 797 0.44 -55.96 21.63
N PHE A 798 -0.80 -55.56 21.35
CA PHE A 798 -1.17 -54.16 21.18
C PHE A 798 -2.65 -53.92 21.49
N VAL A 799 -3.02 -52.65 21.65
CA VAL A 799 -4.40 -52.18 21.73
C VAL A 799 -4.63 -51.16 20.62
N VAL A 800 -5.66 -51.38 19.80
CA VAL A 800 -6.08 -50.47 18.73
C VAL A 800 -6.79 -49.26 19.32
N ILE A 801 -6.28 -48.07 18.98
CA ILE A 801 -6.88 -46.80 19.39
C ILE A 801 -7.69 -46.15 18.25
N GLU A 802 -7.28 -46.37 17.00
CA GLU A 802 -7.93 -45.83 15.79
C GLU A 802 -7.55 -46.65 14.55
N LEU A 803 -8.44 -46.70 13.56
CA LEU A 803 -8.17 -47.29 12.24
C LEU A 803 -8.63 -46.29 11.18
N ASN A 804 -7.77 -46.02 10.20
CA ASN A 804 -7.98 -45.03 9.16
C ASN A 804 -8.09 -45.71 7.78
N GLY A 805 -8.98 -45.22 6.91
CA GLY A 805 -9.18 -45.78 5.58
C GLY A 805 -8.19 -45.32 4.50
N VAL A 806 -8.68 -45.16 3.27
CA VAL A 806 -7.88 -45.00 2.05
C VAL A 806 -7.01 -43.73 2.01
N THR A 807 -7.35 -42.68 2.74
CA THR A 807 -6.56 -41.44 2.80
C THR A 807 -5.49 -41.43 3.90
N SER A 808 -5.36 -42.53 4.64
CA SER A 808 -4.24 -42.70 5.56
C SER A 808 -2.91 -42.77 4.79
N GLU A 809 -1.82 -42.35 5.43
CA GLU A 809 -0.48 -42.34 4.85
C GLU A 809 0.41 -43.35 5.53
N ALA A 810 1.33 -43.95 4.76
CA ALA A 810 2.49 -44.67 5.26
C ALA A 810 3.43 -43.68 5.97
N THR A 811 3.18 -43.46 7.26
CA THR A 811 3.78 -42.36 8.02
C THR A 811 5.27 -42.54 8.33
N HIS A 812 5.85 -43.72 8.10
CA HIS A 812 7.29 -43.95 8.26
C HIS A 812 8.11 -43.03 7.36
N VAL A 813 7.54 -42.61 6.22
CA VAL A 813 8.20 -41.70 5.27
C VAL A 813 8.67 -40.41 5.94
N TYR A 814 8.03 -39.96 7.01
CA TYR A 814 8.41 -38.76 7.77
C TYR A 814 9.62 -38.97 8.70
N ASP A 815 10.24 -40.14 8.71
CA ASP A 815 11.51 -40.36 9.41
C ASP A 815 12.59 -39.40 8.87
N PRO A 816 13.31 -38.65 9.75
CA PRO A 816 14.37 -37.74 9.34
C PRO A 816 15.48 -38.37 8.48
N ARG A 817 15.63 -39.70 8.54
CA ARG A 817 16.62 -40.48 7.77
C ARG A 817 16.15 -40.76 6.33
N ILE A 818 14.86 -40.63 6.04
CA ILE A 818 14.29 -40.92 4.71
C ILE A 818 14.41 -39.70 3.79
N GLY A 819 14.97 -39.92 2.60
CA GLY A 819 15.09 -38.89 1.58
C GLY A 819 13.77 -38.61 0.84
N LEU A 820 13.61 -37.39 0.31
CA LEU A 820 12.40 -36.96 -0.41
C LEU A 820 12.00 -37.90 -1.57
N ARG A 821 12.99 -38.38 -2.34
CA ARG A 821 12.74 -39.30 -3.47
C ARG A 821 12.15 -40.64 -3.02
N GLU A 822 12.60 -41.13 -1.87
CA GLU A 822 12.10 -42.38 -1.28
C GLU A 822 10.69 -42.19 -0.74
N ALA A 823 10.43 -41.11 -0.01
CA ALA A 823 9.09 -40.76 0.46
C ALA A 823 8.07 -40.71 -0.70
N TRP A 824 8.42 -40.03 -1.79
CA TRP A 824 7.57 -40.02 -2.99
C TRP A 824 7.45 -41.39 -3.67
N ARG A 825 8.48 -42.22 -3.66
CA ARG A 825 8.40 -43.60 -4.19
C ARG A 825 7.39 -44.42 -3.38
N THR A 826 7.48 -44.37 -2.05
CA THR A 826 6.56 -45.07 -1.14
C THR A 826 5.12 -44.60 -1.32
N LEU A 827 4.86 -43.29 -1.33
CA LEU A 827 3.50 -42.76 -1.50
C LEU A 827 2.93 -43.08 -2.89
N ARG A 828 3.74 -43.04 -3.96
CA ARG A 828 3.30 -43.46 -5.29
C ARG A 828 2.92 -44.93 -5.35
N ARG A 829 3.68 -45.80 -4.66
CA ARG A 829 3.37 -47.24 -4.53
C ARG A 829 2.10 -47.46 -3.72
N GLN A 830 1.94 -46.76 -2.59
CA GLN A 830 0.72 -46.79 -1.77
C GLN A 830 -0.52 -46.46 -2.61
N TRP A 831 -0.51 -45.36 -3.37
CA TRP A 831 -1.64 -44.99 -4.21
C TRP A 831 -1.87 -45.95 -5.38
N ALA A 832 -0.81 -46.51 -5.98
CA ALA A 832 -0.97 -47.54 -7.00
C ALA A 832 -1.72 -48.76 -6.46
N LEU A 833 -1.35 -49.25 -5.27
CA LEU A 833 -2.03 -50.35 -4.60
C LEU A 833 -3.52 -50.02 -4.31
N ALA A 834 -3.84 -48.81 -3.86
CA ALA A 834 -5.22 -48.40 -3.63
C ALA A 834 -6.08 -48.45 -4.92
N PHE A 835 -5.52 -48.03 -6.06
CA PHE A 835 -6.20 -48.12 -7.36
C PHE A 835 -6.29 -49.54 -7.90
N GLU A 836 -5.26 -50.37 -7.71
CA GLU A 836 -5.26 -51.79 -8.08
C GLU A 836 -6.34 -52.55 -7.30
N ILE A 837 -6.43 -52.33 -5.98
CA ILE A 837 -7.49 -52.89 -5.14
C ILE A 837 -8.85 -52.39 -5.61
N GLY A 838 -9.03 -51.08 -5.76
CA GLY A 838 -10.31 -50.53 -6.20
C GLY A 838 -10.76 -51.01 -7.58
N ALA A 839 -9.83 -51.23 -8.51
CA ALA A 839 -10.13 -51.77 -9.83
C ALA A 839 -10.59 -53.23 -9.78
N ALA A 840 -9.96 -54.05 -8.94
CA ALA A 840 -10.39 -55.43 -8.72
C ALA A 840 -11.77 -55.51 -8.05
N GLN A 841 -12.03 -54.66 -7.06
CA GLN A 841 -13.35 -54.56 -6.43
C GLN A 841 -14.43 -54.09 -7.42
N ARG A 842 -14.09 -53.18 -8.33
CA ARG A 842 -14.98 -52.78 -9.41
C ARG A 842 -15.30 -53.94 -10.35
N ALA A 843 -14.32 -54.79 -10.67
CA ALA A 843 -14.54 -55.99 -11.48
C ALA A 843 -15.46 -57.02 -10.79
N GLN A 844 -15.52 -57.00 -9.45
CA GLN A 844 -16.45 -57.81 -8.64
C GLN A 844 -17.85 -57.19 -8.50
N GLY A 845 -18.13 -56.08 -9.18
CA GLY A 845 -19.46 -55.45 -9.22
C GLY A 845 -19.65 -54.26 -8.27
N HIS A 846 -18.64 -53.88 -7.48
CA HIS A 846 -18.74 -52.70 -6.60
C HIS A 846 -18.67 -51.38 -7.39
N ARG A 847 -19.41 -50.36 -6.95
CA ARG A 847 -19.46 -49.04 -7.61
C ARG A 847 -18.62 -48.01 -6.84
N PRO A 848 -17.67 -47.30 -7.49
CA PRO A 848 -16.90 -46.27 -6.83
C PRO A 848 -17.76 -45.05 -6.51
N ALA A 849 -17.39 -44.29 -5.48
CA ALA A 849 -18.08 -43.04 -5.17
C ALA A 849 -17.95 -42.06 -6.35
N THR A 850 -18.99 -41.26 -6.59
CA THR A 850 -18.96 -40.21 -7.61
C THR A 850 -18.18 -38.99 -7.13
N LEU A 851 -17.71 -38.16 -8.06
CA LEU A 851 -17.07 -36.88 -7.71
C LEU A 851 -18.01 -35.96 -6.92
N ARG A 852 -19.32 -36.03 -7.18
CA ARG A 852 -20.34 -35.26 -6.43
C ARG A 852 -20.46 -35.73 -4.99
N GLU A 853 -20.44 -37.04 -4.75
CA GLU A 853 -20.46 -37.63 -3.41
C GLU A 853 -19.20 -37.25 -2.63
N LEU A 854 -18.02 -37.36 -3.24
CA LEU A 854 -16.78 -36.92 -2.59
C LEU A 854 -16.79 -35.42 -2.27
N ALA A 855 -17.28 -34.58 -3.19
CA ALA A 855 -17.42 -33.15 -2.94
C ALA A 855 -18.47 -32.82 -1.86
N ALA A 856 -19.52 -33.64 -1.72
CA ALA A 856 -20.48 -33.52 -0.63
C ALA A 856 -19.84 -33.87 0.72
N LEU A 857 -19.14 -34.99 0.81
CA LEU A 857 -18.42 -35.43 2.02
C LEU A 857 -17.39 -34.40 2.50
N VAL A 858 -16.60 -33.83 1.58
CA VAL A 858 -15.63 -32.77 1.90
C VAL A 858 -16.31 -31.49 2.38
N ARG A 859 -17.45 -31.11 1.78
CA ARG A 859 -18.22 -29.93 2.20
C ARG A 859 -18.87 -30.13 3.56
N GLU A 860 -19.44 -31.29 3.82
CA GLU A 860 -20.05 -31.66 5.10
C GLU A 860 -19.00 -31.65 6.22
N PHE A 861 -17.87 -32.34 6.01
CA PHE A 861 -16.73 -32.29 6.93
C PHE A 861 -16.21 -30.86 7.13
N GLY A 862 -16.18 -30.05 6.06
CA GLY A 862 -15.82 -28.65 6.12
C GLY A 862 -16.77 -27.80 6.96
N ARG A 863 -18.09 -28.07 6.91
CA ARG A 863 -19.12 -27.41 7.74
C ARG A 863 -18.99 -27.83 9.21
N GLU A 864 -18.87 -29.13 9.47
CA GLU A 864 -18.61 -29.67 10.82
C GLU A 864 -17.31 -29.09 11.44
N ARG A 865 -16.32 -28.79 10.60
CA ARG A 865 -15.07 -28.14 11.00
C ARG A 865 -15.17 -26.62 11.15
N ARG A 866 -16.01 -25.91 10.38
CA ARG A 866 -16.16 -24.44 10.43
C ARG A 866 -17.14 -23.93 11.49
N GLY A 867 -18.01 -24.77 12.06
CA GLY A 867 -18.79 -24.44 13.27
C GLY A 867 -17.94 -24.18 14.53
N ARG A 868 -16.66 -23.83 14.37
CA ARG A 868 -15.61 -23.61 15.37
C ARG A 868 -15.39 -22.15 15.74
N ASP A 869 -15.84 -21.19 14.94
CA ASP A 869 -15.49 -19.76 15.12
C ASP A 869 -16.70 -18.91 15.56
N GLY A 870 -17.50 -19.43 16.51
CA GLY A 870 -18.65 -18.72 17.10
C GLY A 870 -18.69 -18.81 18.62
#